data_AF-A0ABD7YAH1-F1
#
_entry.id   AF-A0ABD7YAH1-F1
#
_cell.length_a   1.000
_cell.length_b   1.000
_cell.length_c   1.000
_cell.angle_alpha   90.00
_cell.angle_beta   90.00
_cell.angle_gamma   90.00
#
_symmetry.space_group_name_H-M   'P 1'
#
loop_
_entity.id
_entity.type
_entity.pdbx_description
1 polymer ?
#
loop_
_entity_poly.entity_id
_entity_poly.type
_entity_poly.pdbx_seq_one_letter_code
_entity_poly.pdbx_strand_id
1 'polypeptide(L)'
;MAAGNVSATSTDAVNGAQLHGVADSVASAIGGGSTVNADGSISAPSFTVGDGSGGSKIVNSIGDAVTNLDGRTTTNEGAISKLADELSSGTLGLVQQTSAGADLTVGANTDGAAVNFAGTAGTRKLTGITAGDVSAASTDAVNGSQLHGVSDSVASAIGGGTMVNPDGSISAPSFTVGDGSGGTTIVHSIGDAVSNLDGRTTTNEGDIKKLADELGSGTVGLVQQAAAGADLTVGANTDGAAVNFSGTAGDRKLTGIAAGDVSTASTDAVNGSQLHGVSESVASAIGGGATVNPDGSISAPSFTVGDGSGGSTTVHSIGDVVTNLDGRTTTNEGAISKLADQLGSGTIGLVQQEPTSGAITVGAGVGGSTVNFAGSGGLRTLSGVANGVGDDDVVTVSQLRATGLIDYTGKEVGAVTYDSGLSFDSVTFAGSNGTVLHRVGAGEISATSMDAVNGSQLYALQERFGELSGRVDDLSDRLGDVEADPGTGPGTGAPGTGEGSTIVGEGADASGKNGSAIGNGAVASGDNSSAIGQGSVASGDNSSAIGQGSVASGSNSSAIGQGSVASGNNSSAVGQGSVASGNNAVALGTGSVADRDNAVSVGSAGNERQITNVAAGTAPTDAVNLQQMNNAVSSARQDAMGGVAAAMAVAGLPQSTQPGRTFMAMGASTYGGEYGTAMGLSYMTRDGKWTVKAAVNTSSRGEVGGVIGGGFYW
;
A
#
# COMPACT_ATOMS: atom_id res chain seq x y z
N MET A 1 183.43 29.59 27.97
CA MET A 1 183.07 30.93 27.47
C MET A 1 181.86 31.40 28.25
N ALA A 2 181.83 32.64 28.75
CA ALA A 2 180.63 33.20 29.38
C ALA A 2 179.49 33.28 28.35
N ALA A 3 178.24 33.30 28.81
CA ALA A 3 177.08 33.46 27.93
C ALA A 3 177.16 34.83 27.23
N GLY A 4 177.10 34.84 25.89
CA GLY A 4 177.06 36.07 25.10
C GLY A 4 175.69 36.73 25.21
N ASN A 5 175.58 38.05 25.12
CA ASN A 5 174.28 38.70 25.25
C ASN A 5 173.39 38.33 24.05
N VAL A 6 172.16 37.86 24.27
CA VAL A 6 171.23 37.49 23.18
C VAL A 6 170.34 38.69 22.88
N SER A 7 170.70 39.45 21.86
CA SER A 7 169.91 40.55 21.31
C SER A 7 170.08 40.62 19.80
N ALA A 8 169.16 41.30 19.11
CA ALA A 8 169.18 41.42 17.65
C ALA A 8 170.44 42.14 17.09
N THR A 9 171.18 42.87 17.93
CA THR A 9 172.38 43.63 17.55
C THR A 9 173.67 43.08 18.17
N SER A 10 173.59 41.98 18.92
CA SER A 10 174.74 41.39 19.58
C SER A 10 175.65 40.70 18.55
N THR A 11 176.93 41.06 18.56
CA THR A 11 177.98 40.33 17.85
C THR A 11 178.73 39.36 18.78
N ASP A 12 178.23 39.16 20.01
CA ASP A 12 178.79 38.20 20.95
C ASP A 12 178.63 36.77 20.41
N ALA A 13 179.65 35.95 20.58
CA ALA A 13 179.53 34.52 20.31
C ALA A 13 178.58 33.87 21.33
N VAL A 14 177.51 33.24 20.85
CA VAL A 14 176.63 32.41 21.68
C VAL A 14 177.30 31.09 22.02
N ASN A 15 177.12 30.61 23.26
CA ASN A 15 177.64 29.30 23.68
C ASN A 15 176.62 28.17 23.47
N GLY A 16 177.08 26.92 23.58
CA GLY A 16 176.22 25.74 23.36
C GLY A 16 175.02 25.64 24.32
N ALA A 17 175.11 26.15 25.54
CA ALA A 17 173.99 26.15 26.48
C ALA A 17 172.87 27.12 26.07
N GLN A 18 173.23 28.28 25.51
CA GLN A 18 172.25 29.23 24.97
C GLN A 18 171.58 28.68 23.71
N LEU A 19 172.32 28.02 22.83
CA LEU A 19 171.76 27.37 21.64
C LEU A 19 170.87 26.16 22.03
N HIS A 20 171.25 25.37 23.02
CA HIS A 20 170.42 24.28 23.56
C HIS A 20 169.15 24.80 24.23
N GLY A 21 169.23 25.91 24.99
CA GLY A 21 168.04 26.54 25.58
C GLY A 21 167.04 27.02 24.52
N VAL A 22 167.54 27.55 23.39
CA VAL A 22 166.69 27.86 22.23
C VAL A 22 166.08 26.59 21.63
N ALA A 23 166.88 25.54 21.40
CA ALA A 23 166.39 24.26 20.87
C ALA A 23 165.32 23.60 21.77
N ASP A 24 165.48 23.68 23.08
CA ASP A 24 164.54 23.09 24.07
C ASP A 24 163.22 23.87 24.13
N SER A 25 163.29 25.19 24.00
CA SER A 25 162.11 26.02 23.81
C SER A 25 161.37 25.69 22.52
N VAL A 26 162.09 25.41 21.42
CA VAL A 26 161.48 25.02 20.14
C VAL A 26 160.87 23.61 20.22
N ALA A 27 161.55 22.64 20.86
CA ALA A 27 161.03 21.29 21.05
C ALA A 27 159.74 21.30 21.90
N SER A 28 159.72 22.06 22.99
CA SER A 28 158.52 22.27 23.81
C SER A 28 157.39 22.96 23.03
N ALA A 29 157.71 23.92 22.16
CA ALA A 29 156.71 24.61 21.34
C ALA A 29 156.10 23.73 20.24
N ILE A 30 156.89 22.82 19.64
CA ILE A 30 156.38 21.81 18.70
C ILE A 30 155.47 20.82 19.46
N GLY A 31 155.85 20.42 20.67
CA GLY A 31 155.09 19.46 21.47
C GLY A 31 155.20 18.04 20.91
N GLY A 32 154.18 17.20 21.13
CA GLY A 32 154.17 15.82 20.61
C GLY A 32 155.29 14.92 21.16
N GLY A 33 155.92 15.29 22.27
CA GLY A 33 157.05 14.54 22.86
C GLY A 33 158.41 14.86 22.24
N SER A 34 158.54 15.89 21.40
CA SER A 34 159.83 16.38 20.89
C SER A 34 160.78 16.81 22.02
N THR A 35 162.06 16.48 21.88
CA THR A 35 163.16 16.78 22.83
C THR A 35 164.42 17.21 22.08
N VAL A 36 165.36 17.90 22.74
CA VAL A 36 166.68 18.17 22.18
C VAL A 36 167.59 16.95 22.34
N ASN A 37 168.14 16.45 21.23
CA ASN A 37 169.10 15.36 21.21
C ASN A 37 170.49 15.85 21.66
N ALA A 38 171.37 14.91 22.03
CA ALA A 38 172.71 15.23 22.52
C ALA A 38 173.59 16.02 21.52
N ASP A 39 173.28 15.98 20.22
CA ASP A 39 173.95 16.73 19.15
C ASP A 39 173.35 18.13 18.90
N GLY A 40 172.30 18.51 19.64
CA GLY A 40 171.58 19.77 19.52
C GLY A 40 170.43 19.77 18.50
N SER A 41 170.16 18.66 17.80
CA SER A 41 168.98 18.51 16.92
C SER A 41 167.70 18.25 17.73
N ILE A 42 166.51 18.51 17.16
CA ILE A 42 165.21 18.26 17.82
C ILE A 42 164.62 16.93 17.30
N SER A 43 164.20 16.04 18.21
CA SER A 43 163.52 14.80 17.83
C SER A 43 162.14 15.08 17.22
N ALA A 44 161.74 14.27 16.23
CA ALA A 44 160.46 14.44 15.56
C ALA A 44 159.30 14.29 16.57
N PRO A 45 158.27 15.15 16.49
CA PRO A 45 157.09 14.99 17.34
C PRO A 45 156.35 13.70 16.98
N SER A 46 155.43 13.28 17.83
CA SER A 46 154.48 12.19 17.61
C SER A 46 153.07 12.67 17.95
N PHE A 47 152.35 13.17 16.96
CA PHE A 47 150.94 13.56 17.10
C PHE A 47 150.01 12.40 16.76
N THR A 48 149.03 12.14 17.61
CA THR A 48 147.96 11.18 17.29
C THR A 48 146.79 11.93 16.66
N VAL A 49 146.46 11.60 15.42
CA VAL A 49 145.34 12.17 14.65
C VAL A 49 144.38 11.05 14.21
N GLY A 50 143.21 11.37 13.68
CA GLY A 50 142.25 10.35 13.21
C GLY A 50 142.62 9.79 11.83
N ASP A 51 142.32 8.52 11.56
CA ASP A 51 142.61 7.88 10.26
C ASP A 51 141.54 8.14 9.17
N GLY A 52 140.43 8.78 9.52
CA GLY A 52 139.31 9.05 8.61
C GLY A 52 138.23 7.96 8.56
N SER A 53 138.44 6.84 9.26
CA SER A 53 137.51 5.69 9.35
C SER A 53 137.05 5.39 10.78
N GLY A 54 137.32 6.30 11.72
CA GLY A 54 137.00 6.16 13.14
C GLY A 54 138.16 5.63 14.00
N GLY A 55 139.33 5.35 13.40
CA GLY A 55 140.56 4.96 14.10
C GLY A 55 141.57 6.11 14.27
N SER A 56 142.78 5.79 14.75
CA SER A 56 143.86 6.75 15.01
C SER A 56 145.14 6.41 14.23
N LYS A 57 145.85 7.45 13.78
CA LYS A 57 147.11 7.41 13.05
C LYS A 57 148.11 8.33 13.73
N ILE A 58 149.37 7.90 13.86
CA ILE A 58 150.45 8.75 14.35
C ILE A 58 151.12 9.47 13.17
N VAL A 59 151.37 10.76 13.32
CA VAL A 59 152.09 11.60 12.36
C VAL A 59 153.22 12.35 13.05
N ASN A 60 154.35 12.49 12.36
CA ASN A 60 155.61 12.91 12.99
C ASN A 60 156.06 14.33 12.60
N SER A 61 155.14 15.14 12.08
CA SER A 61 155.36 16.55 11.80
C SER A 61 154.07 17.34 12.04
N ILE A 62 154.20 18.64 12.36
CA ILE A 62 153.04 19.54 12.48
C ILE A 62 152.30 19.62 11.14
N GLY A 63 153.03 19.67 10.02
CA GLY A 63 152.46 19.72 8.67
C GLY A 63 151.53 18.54 8.39
N ASP A 64 151.99 17.31 8.67
CA ASP A 64 151.17 16.11 8.45
C ASP A 64 149.92 16.07 9.34
N ALA A 65 150.01 16.56 10.59
CA ALA A 65 148.88 16.65 11.50
C ALA A 65 147.83 17.64 11.01
N VAL A 66 148.27 18.83 10.58
CA VAL A 66 147.40 19.86 10.01
C VAL A 66 146.77 19.38 8.72
N THR A 67 147.52 18.76 7.80
CA THR A 67 146.97 18.20 6.55
C THR A 67 145.94 17.09 6.82
N ASN A 68 146.14 16.25 7.83
CA ASN A 68 145.14 15.25 8.22
C ASN A 68 143.85 15.90 8.76
N LEU A 69 143.98 16.87 9.67
CA LEU A 69 142.85 17.59 10.22
C LEU A 69 142.08 18.35 9.13
N ASP A 70 142.80 18.99 8.21
CA ASP A 70 142.23 19.70 7.06
C ASP A 70 141.45 18.73 6.17
N GLY A 71 142.05 17.61 5.73
CA GLY A 71 141.37 16.62 4.89
C GLY A 71 140.12 16.00 5.54
N ARG A 72 140.13 15.77 6.86
CA ARG A 72 138.95 15.32 7.60
C ARG A 72 137.89 16.42 7.71
N THR A 73 138.31 17.67 7.88
CA THR A 73 137.40 18.83 7.89
C THR A 73 136.72 18.99 6.54
N THR A 74 137.47 18.89 5.43
CA THR A 74 136.91 18.89 4.06
C THR A 74 135.93 17.73 3.84
N THR A 75 136.24 16.53 4.35
CA THR A 75 135.33 15.37 4.24
C THR A 75 134.02 15.62 4.99
N ASN A 76 134.10 16.17 6.21
CA ASN A 76 132.92 16.54 7.00
C ASN A 76 132.12 17.65 6.31
N GLU A 77 132.77 18.69 5.77
CA GLU A 77 132.12 19.74 4.99
C GLU A 77 131.37 19.16 3.79
N GLY A 78 131.98 18.22 3.05
CA GLY A 78 131.33 17.53 1.94
C GLY A 78 130.12 16.68 2.35
N ALA A 79 130.23 15.92 3.44
CA ALA A 79 129.12 15.12 3.97
C ALA A 79 127.97 16.01 4.49
N ILE A 80 128.30 17.10 5.18
CA ILE A 80 127.32 18.09 5.65
C ILE A 80 126.65 18.78 4.46
N SER A 81 127.41 19.16 3.43
CA SER A 81 126.85 19.75 2.20
C SER A 81 125.88 18.78 1.52
N LYS A 82 126.26 17.50 1.40
CA LYS A 82 125.39 16.47 0.82
C LYS A 82 124.10 16.29 1.63
N LEU A 83 124.18 16.22 2.97
CA LEU A 83 122.99 16.15 3.82
C LEU A 83 122.09 17.39 3.67
N ALA A 84 122.70 18.58 3.55
CA ALA A 84 121.96 19.81 3.32
C ALA A 84 121.27 19.83 1.96
N ASP A 85 121.93 19.34 0.90
CA ASP A 85 121.37 19.20 -0.44
C ASP A 85 120.24 18.16 -0.47
N GLU A 86 120.42 17.01 0.18
CA GLU A 86 119.40 15.95 0.28
C GLU A 86 118.17 16.42 1.07
N LEU A 87 118.38 17.15 2.17
CA LEU A 87 117.29 17.74 2.96
C LEU A 87 116.58 18.86 2.19
N SER A 88 117.33 19.71 1.48
CA SER A 88 116.77 20.82 0.71
C SER A 88 116.03 20.36 -0.55
N SER A 89 116.53 19.29 -1.19
CA SER A 89 115.87 18.65 -2.33
C SER A 89 114.68 17.76 -1.92
N GLY A 90 114.51 17.48 -0.62
CA GLY A 90 113.46 16.60 -0.12
C GLY A 90 113.69 15.12 -0.47
N THR A 91 114.92 14.72 -0.79
CA THR A 91 115.27 13.31 -1.04
C THR A 91 115.59 12.55 0.24
N LEU A 92 115.73 13.26 1.38
CA LEU A 92 115.93 12.70 2.72
C LEU A 92 114.97 13.36 3.73
N GLY A 93 114.26 12.55 4.53
CA GLY A 93 113.36 13.04 5.59
C GLY A 93 112.06 12.23 5.70
N LEU A 94 111.06 12.73 6.43
CA LEU A 94 109.74 12.11 6.51
C LEU A 94 108.82 12.53 5.35
N VAL A 95 108.95 13.76 4.86
CA VAL A 95 108.27 14.21 3.64
C VAL A 95 109.29 14.11 2.52
N GLN A 96 109.06 13.21 1.57
CA GLN A 96 110.04 12.89 0.55
C GLN A 96 109.46 13.00 -0.86
N GLN A 97 110.28 13.49 -1.77
CA GLN A 97 110.04 13.43 -3.21
C GLN A 97 111.27 12.82 -3.88
N THR A 98 111.10 11.69 -4.57
CA THR A 98 112.24 10.96 -5.17
C THR A 98 112.80 11.66 -6.42
N SER A 99 111.98 12.45 -7.12
CA SER A 99 112.37 13.28 -8.27
C SER A 99 111.28 14.33 -8.55
N ALA A 100 111.62 15.44 -9.22
CA ALA A 100 110.62 16.45 -9.59
C ALA A 100 109.45 15.82 -10.38
N GLY A 101 108.22 16.04 -9.90
CA GLY A 101 106.99 15.50 -10.49
C GLY A 101 106.59 14.11 -9.99
N ALA A 102 107.42 13.44 -9.17
CA ALA A 102 106.99 12.26 -8.42
C ALA A 102 106.09 12.68 -7.25
N ASP A 103 105.30 11.73 -6.75
CA ASP A 103 104.42 11.96 -5.61
C ASP A 103 105.21 12.36 -4.36
N LEU A 104 104.69 13.34 -3.63
CA LEU A 104 105.15 13.65 -2.29
C LEU A 104 104.64 12.57 -1.35
N THR A 105 105.56 11.80 -0.80
CA THR A 105 105.23 10.78 0.19
C THR A 105 105.47 11.31 1.60
N VAL A 106 104.66 10.87 2.55
CA VAL A 106 104.82 11.18 3.98
C VAL A 106 105.00 9.88 4.74
N GLY A 107 106.19 9.69 5.31
CA GLY A 107 106.54 8.52 6.10
C GLY A 107 106.63 7.22 5.30
N ALA A 108 106.84 7.23 3.98
CA ALA A 108 106.79 6.00 3.16
C ALA A 108 107.76 4.88 3.61
N ASN A 109 108.87 5.23 4.25
CA ASN A 109 109.87 4.28 4.75
C ASN A 109 109.66 3.90 6.23
N THR A 110 108.54 4.29 6.82
CA THR A 110 108.19 4.08 8.23
C THR A 110 106.72 3.69 8.37
N ASP A 111 106.37 2.80 9.30
CA ASP A 111 104.96 2.45 9.51
C ASP A 111 104.16 3.60 10.14
N GLY A 112 102.87 3.71 9.81
CA GLY A 112 101.94 4.65 10.42
C GLY A 112 100.53 4.56 9.82
N ALA A 113 99.50 4.52 10.65
CA ALA A 113 98.11 4.40 10.20
C ALA A 113 97.46 5.75 9.83
N ALA A 114 98.09 6.89 10.18
CA ALA A 114 97.53 8.21 9.97
C ALA A 114 98.62 9.29 9.86
N VAL A 115 98.31 10.33 9.08
CA VAL A 115 99.06 11.59 9.09
C VAL A 115 98.24 12.63 9.87
N ASN A 116 98.74 13.05 11.03
CA ASN A 116 98.06 14.04 11.85
C ASN A 116 98.56 15.46 11.52
N PHE A 117 97.69 16.27 10.92
CA PHE A 117 97.98 17.66 10.57
C PHE A 117 97.64 18.67 11.69
N ALA A 118 97.29 18.22 12.90
CA ALA A 118 97.02 19.11 14.03
C ALA A 118 98.28 19.87 14.47
N GLY A 119 98.09 21.10 14.92
CA GLY A 119 99.13 21.97 15.44
C GLY A 119 98.94 22.29 16.90
N THR A 120 99.82 23.14 17.43
CA THR A 120 99.69 23.69 18.78
C THR A 120 98.41 24.53 18.97
N ALA A 121 97.82 25.02 17.87
CA ALA A 121 96.55 25.74 17.84
C ALA A 121 95.33 24.86 17.47
N GLY A 122 95.48 23.54 17.36
CA GLY A 122 94.41 22.61 16.97
C GLY A 122 94.45 22.18 15.50
N THR A 123 93.31 21.72 14.96
CA THR A 123 93.20 21.22 13.58
C THR A 123 93.49 22.32 12.55
N ARG A 124 93.98 21.91 11.37
CA ARG A 124 94.31 22.85 10.28
C ARG A 124 93.41 22.60 9.08
N LYS A 125 93.12 23.65 8.32
CA LYS A 125 92.52 23.53 6.99
C LYS A 125 93.56 22.96 6.03
N LEU A 126 93.24 21.84 5.39
CA LEU A 126 93.99 21.33 4.25
C LEU A 126 93.45 21.99 2.98
N THR A 127 94.29 22.73 2.27
CA THR A 127 93.91 23.49 1.07
C THR A 127 94.82 23.14 -0.10
N GLY A 128 94.39 23.43 -1.33
CA GLY A 128 95.11 23.03 -2.55
C GLY A 128 94.83 21.58 -2.98
N ILE A 129 93.79 20.95 -2.43
CA ILE A 129 93.36 19.59 -2.81
C ILE A 129 92.51 19.66 -4.08
N THR A 130 93.04 19.10 -5.17
CA THR A 130 92.28 18.85 -6.40
C THR A 130 91.07 17.95 -6.11
N ALA A 131 89.99 18.07 -6.88
CA ALA A 131 88.84 17.18 -6.72
C ALA A 131 89.28 15.72 -6.94
N GLY A 132 89.12 14.88 -5.92
CA GLY A 132 89.46 13.46 -5.99
C GLY A 132 88.43 12.67 -6.79
N ASP A 133 88.78 11.48 -7.27
CA ASP A 133 87.80 10.64 -7.96
C ASP A 133 86.69 10.17 -6.99
N VAL A 134 85.42 10.27 -7.40
CA VAL A 134 84.28 9.79 -6.60
C VAL A 134 83.84 8.44 -7.14
N SER A 135 84.39 7.36 -6.59
CA SER A 135 84.01 5.98 -6.90
C SER A 135 84.08 5.10 -5.66
N ALA A 136 83.42 3.93 -5.69
CA ALA A 136 83.39 3.01 -4.55
C ALA A 136 84.78 2.48 -4.13
N ALA A 137 85.77 2.52 -5.02
CA ALA A 137 87.14 2.08 -4.77
C ALA A 137 88.11 3.24 -4.53
N SER A 138 87.65 4.49 -4.64
CA SER A 138 88.52 5.65 -4.52
C SER A 138 89.06 5.80 -3.10
N THR A 139 90.35 6.09 -3.02
CA THR A 139 91.04 6.47 -1.78
C THR A 139 91.44 7.94 -1.79
N ASP A 140 90.97 8.70 -2.77
CA ASP A 140 91.30 10.12 -2.90
C ASP A 140 90.58 10.96 -1.85
N ALA A 141 91.23 12.05 -1.41
CA ALA A 141 90.57 13.03 -0.59
C ALA A 141 89.56 13.83 -1.42
N VAL A 142 88.33 13.96 -0.92
CA VAL A 142 87.33 14.86 -1.52
C VAL A 142 87.51 16.29 -1.01
N ASN A 143 87.22 17.27 -1.86
CA ASN A 143 87.29 18.68 -1.50
C ASN A 143 85.90 19.31 -1.31
N GLY A 144 85.88 20.57 -0.85
CA GLY A 144 84.64 21.29 -0.57
C GLY A 144 83.73 21.48 -1.79
N SER A 145 84.27 21.61 -3.01
CA SER A 145 83.44 21.76 -4.22
C SER A 145 82.66 20.50 -4.56
N GLN A 146 83.20 19.31 -4.28
CA GLN A 146 82.50 18.05 -4.51
C GLN A 146 81.36 17.87 -3.52
N LEU A 147 81.61 18.15 -2.24
CA LEU A 147 80.56 18.10 -1.22
C LEU A 147 79.47 19.16 -1.49
N HIS A 148 79.85 20.36 -1.92
CA HIS A 148 78.90 21.41 -2.33
C HIS A 148 78.05 20.97 -3.53
N GLY A 149 78.64 20.33 -4.54
CA GLY A 149 77.89 19.80 -5.68
C GLY A 149 76.88 18.70 -5.28
N VAL A 150 77.20 17.89 -4.28
CA VAL A 150 76.24 16.96 -3.68
C VAL A 150 75.12 17.72 -2.96
N SER A 151 75.44 18.73 -2.16
CA SER A 151 74.45 19.61 -1.51
C SER A 151 73.54 20.30 -2.53
N ASP A 152 74.06 20.77 -3.67
CA ASP A 152 73.27 21.40 -4.75
C ASP A 152 72.29 20.42 -5.37
N SER A 153 72.73 19.17 -5.55
CA SER A 153 71.88 18.09 -6.05
C SER A 153 70.74 17.78 -5.08
N VAL A 154 71.02 17.75 -3.77
CA VAL A 154 70.00 17.56 -2.72
C VAL A 154 69.02 18.72 -2.68
N ALA A 155 69.50 19.97 -2.74
CA ALA A 155 68.65 21.16 -2.79
C ALA A 155 67.70 21.13 -3.99
N SER A 156 68.22 20.78 -5.16
CA SER A 156 67.44 20.64 -6.39
C SER A 156 66.38 19.54 -6.31
N ALA A 157 66.72 18.41 -5.68
CA ALA A 157 65.79 17.30 -5.49
C ALA A 157 64.66 17.61 -4.50
N ILE A 158 64.92 18.42 -3.47
CA ILE A 158 63.87 18.91 -2.56
C ILE A 158 62.96 19.91 -3.27
N GLY A 159 63.52 20.80 -4.10
CA GLY A 159 62.74 21.80 -4.85
C GLY A 159 62.21 22.92 -3.97
N GLY A 160 61.12 23.59 -4.38
CA GLY A 160 60.48 24.64 -3.58
C GLY A 160 61.36 25.88 -3.32
N GLY A 161 62.31 26.18 -4.21
CA GLY A 161 63.26 27.28 -4.02
C GLY A 161 64.38 26.99 -3.00
N THR A 162 64.56 25.74 -2.60
CA THR A 162 65.68 25.29 -1.76
C THR A 162 67.02 25.56 -2.44
N MET A 163 68.00 26.04 -1.67
CA MET A 163 69.34 26.39 -2.14
C MET A 163 70.40 25.94 -1.14
N VAL A 164 71.65 25.79 -1.59
CA VAL A 164 72.81 25.63 -0.70
C VAL A 164 73.28 27.02 -0.27
N ASN A 165 73.38 27.24 1.04
CA ASN A 165 73.89 28.46 1.63
C ASN A 165 75.44 28.51 1.54
N PRO A 166 76.07 29.69 1.66
CA PRO A 166 77.54 29.81 1.61
C PRO A 166 78.31 28.98 2.63
N ASP A 167 77.66 28.54 3.72
CA ASP A 167 78.24 27.66 4.74
C ASP A 167 78.04 26.15 4.44
N GLY A 168 77.40 25.81 3.33
CA GLY A 168 77.10 24.44 2.90
C GLY A 168 75.78 23.87 3.43
N SER A 169 75.05 24.60 4.27
CA SER A 169 73.72 24.20 4.76
C SER A 169 72.65 24.34 3.66
N ILE A 170 71.57 23.56 3.75
CA ILE A 170 70.45 23.60 2.80
C ILE A 170 69.34 24.51 3.37
N SER A 171 68.84 25.48 2.60
CA SER A 171 67.72 26.32 3.02
C SER A 171 66.41 25.53 3.10
N ALA A 172 65.42 26.00 3.88
CA ALA A 172 64.13 25.34 3.92
C ALA A 172 63.38 25.54 2.58
N PRO A 173 62.68 24.53 2.04
CA PRO A 173 61.82 24.72 0.88
C PRO A 173 60.65 25.65 1.21
N SER A 174 59.98 26.14 0.18
CA SER A 174 58.74 26.90 0.25
C SER A 174 57.76 26.34 -0.77
N PHE A 175 56.91 25.41 -0.34
CA PHE A 175 55.86 24.83 -1.18
C PHE A 175 54.55 25.59 -0.98
N THR A 176 53.99 26.13 -2.06
CA THR A 176 52.63 26.70 -2.04
C THR A 176 51.63 25.58 -2.31
N VAL A 177 50.81 25.24 -1.31
CA VAL A 177 49.76 24.22 -1.38
C VAL A 177 48.40 24.85 -1.09
N GLY A 178 47.30 24.15 -1.39
CA GLY A 178 45.95 24.65 -1.08
C GLY A 178 45.65 24.62 0.42
N ASP A 179 44.84 25.56 0.92
CA ASP A 179 44.42 25.61 2.34
C ASP A 179 43.16 24.78 2.64
N GLY A 180 42.55 24.15 1.64
CA GLY A 180 41.30 23.40 1.76
C GLY A 180 40.03 24.24 1.77
N SER A 181 40.13 25.57 1.65
CA SER A 181 39.01 26.52 1.63
C SER A 181 38.98 27.39 0.36
N GLY A 182 39.68 26.97 -0.70
CA GLY A 182 39.79 27.70 -1.96
C GLY A 182 40.94 28.70 -2.03
N GLY A 183 41.76 28.81 -0.98
CA GLY A 183 42.98 29.60 -0.94
C GLY A 183 44.26 28.76 -0.97
N THR A 184 45.38 29.38 -0.61
CA THR A 184 46.71 28.72 -0.56
C THR A 184 47.44 29.04 0.73
N THR A 185 48.29 28.10 1.17
CA THR A 185 49.21 28.25 2.30
C THR A 185 50.61 27.81 1.88
N ILE A 186 51.64 28.32 2.56
CA ILE A 186 53.03 27.96 2.31
C ILE A 186 53.50 27.01 3.41
N VAL A 187 54.13 25.92 3.01
CA VAL A 187 54.74 24.94 3.93
C VAL A 187 56.21 24.75 3.61
N HIS A 188 57.01 24.44 4.64
CA HIS A 188 58.47 24.46 4.59
C HIS A 188 59.13 23.09 4.67
N SER A 189 58.35 22.03 4.47
CA SER A 189 58.86 20.67 4.36
C SER A 189 58.01 19.85 3.40
N ILE A 190 58.60 18.79 2.84
CA ILE A 190 57.86 17.84 2.00
C ILE A 190 56.81 17.10 2.85
N GLY A 191 57.13 16.80 4.12
CA GLY A 191 56.21 16.14 5.04
C GLY A 191 54.93 16.95 5.29
N ASP A 192 55.06 18.26 5.49
CA ASP A 192 53.92 19.15 5.69
C ASP A 192 53.09 19.31 4.40
N ALA A 193 53.75 19.38 3.24
CA ALA A 193 53.07 19.45 1.94
C ALA A 193 52.24 18.19 1.66
N VAL A 194 52.83 17.01 1.89
CA VAL A 194 52.13 15.73 1.74
C VAL A 194 51.01 15.61 2.77
N SER A 195 51.24 15.96 4.03
CA SER A 195 50.20 15.90 5.08
C SER A 195 49.01 16.83 4.77
N ASN A 196 49.27 18.03 4.23
CA ASN A 196 48.22 18.93 3.75
C ASN A 196 47.41 18.32 2.60
N LEU A 197 48.10 17.75 1.60
CA LEU A 197 47.46 17.10 0.45
C LEU A 197 46.63 15.89 0.89
N ASP A 198 47.16 15.07 1.79
CA ASP A 198 46.50 13.88 2.34
C ASP A 198 45.25 14.25 3.14
N GLY A 199 45.33 15.26 4.01
CA GLY A 199 44.17 15.80 4.73
C GLY A 199 43.08 16.30 3.79
N ARG A 200 43.44 17.07 2.74
CA ARG A 200 42.48 17.53 1.73
C ARG A 200 41.88 16.38 0.91
N THR A 201 42.67 15.35 0.63
CA THR A 201 42.21 14.16 -0.10
C THR A 201 41.22 13.37 0.75
N THR A 202 41.50 13.22 2.04
CA THR A 202 40.60 12.59 3.03
C THR A 202 39.29 13.38 3.16
N THR A 203 39.35 14.71 3.23
CA THR A 203 38.14 15.56 3.25
C THR A 203 37.32 15.37 1.98
N ASN A 204 37.95 15.39 0.80
CA ASN A 204 37.28 15.15 -0.47
C ASN A 204 36.64 13.75 -0.53
N GLU A 205 37.32 12.72 -0.02
CA GLU A 205 36.75 11.36 0.07
C GLU A 205 35.47 11.34 0.92
N GLY A 206 35.48 12.04 2.06
CA GLY A 206 34.31 12.21 2.93
C GLY A 206 33.17 12.98 2.27
N ASP A 207 33.46 14.11 1.64
CA ASP A 207 32.47 14.95 0.96
C ASP A 207 31.85 14.24 -0.26
N ILE A 208 32.67 13.54 -1.06
CA ILE A 208 32.20 12.72 -2.18
C ILE A 208 31.33 11.58 -1.66
N LYS A 209 31.75 10.91 -0.58
CA LYS A 209 30.94 9.86 0.05
C LYS A 209 29.60 10.42 0.54
N LYS A 210 29.59 11.57 1.19
CA LYS A 210 28.37 12.23 1.66
C LYS A 210 27.44 12.57 0.49
N LEU A 211 27.95 13.16 -0.59
CA LEU A 211 27.18 13.43 -1.80
C LEU A 211 26.63 12.15 -2.44
N ALA A 212 27.41 11.07 -2.47
CA ALA A 212 26.97 9.78 -2.98
C ALA A 212 25.86 9.17 -2.10
N ASP A 213 25.99 9.27 -0.77
CA ASP A 213 24.99 8.82 0.18
C ASP A 213 23.70 9.66 0.03
N GLU A 214 23.80 10.98 -0.07
CA GLU A 214 22.66 11.91 -0.26
C GLU A 214 21.96 11.71 -1.62
N LEU A 215 22.72 11.47 -2.70
CA LEU A 215 22.17 11.16 -4.01
C LEU A 215 21.51 9.79 -4.03
N GLY A 216 22.11 8.80 -3.35
CA GLY A 216 21.57 7.45 -3.20
C GLY A 216 20.30 7.41 -2.34
N SER A 217 20.20 8.24 -1.31
CA SER A 217 18.98 8.39 -0.50
C SER A 217 17.94 9.30 -1.14
N GLY A 218 18.29 10.04 -2.20
CA GLY A 218 17.40 11.00 -2.85
C GLY A 218 17.12 12.24 -1.99
N THR A 219 18.02 12.61 -1.09
CA THR A 219 17.89 13.81 -0.24
C THR A 219 18.51 15.06 -0.87
N VAL A 220 19.20 14.92 -2.00
CA VAL A 220 19.76 16.01 -2.80
C VAL A 220 19.41 15.83 -4.28
N GLY A 221 19.17 16.92 -5.02
CA GLY A 221 18.83 16.90 -6.45
C GLY A 221 17.51 17.61 -6.76
N LEU A 222 16.97 17.43 -7.98
CA LEU A 222 15.67 18.02 -8.35
C LEU A 222 14.48 17.18 -7.89
N VAL A 223 14.63 15.85 -7.86
CA VAL A 223 13.63 14.94 -7.31
C VAL A 223 14.12 14.50 -5.95
N GLN A 224 13.39 14.83 -4.89
CA GLN A 224 13.82 14.59 -3.52
C GLN A 224 12.75 13.91 -2.68
N GLN A 225 13.17 13.05 -1.77
CA GLN A 225 12.35 12.51 -0.69
C GLN A 225 13.05 12.77 0.64
N ALA A 226 12.41 13.54 1.52
CA ALA A 226 13.04 13.95 2.79
C ALA A 226 13.29 12.76 3.74
N ALA A 227 12.39 11.77 3.76
CA ALA A 227 12.50 10.54 4.53
C ALA A 227 11.61 9.44 3.90
N ALA A 228 11.88 8.18 4.20
CA ALA A 228 11.04 7.08 3.72
C ALA A 228 9.57 7.28 4.16
N GLY A 229 8.65 7.27 3.19
CA GLY A 229 7.22 7.50 3.41
C GLY A 229 6.79 8.97 3.36
N ALA A 230 7.73 9.92 3.26
CA ALA A 230 7.40 11.31 2.92
C ALA A 230 7.12 11.46 1.42
N ASP A 231 6.50 12.57 1.04
CA ASP A 231 6.21 12.88 -0.35
C ASP A 231 7.49 13.01 -1.17
N LEU A 232 7.44 12.48 -2.40
CA LEU A 232 8.43 12.77 -3.43
C LEU A 232 8.12 14.15 -4.01
N THR A 233 9.06 15.08 -3.85
CA THR A 233 8.96 16.43 -4.39
C THR A 233 9.80 16.57 -5.65
N VAL A 234 9.32 17.36 -6.61
CA VAL A 234 10.03 17.62 -7.88
C VAL A 234 10.19 19.13 -8.03
N GLY A 235 11.44 19.60 -8.03
CA GLY A 235 11.78 21.02 -8.20
C GLY A 235 11.34 21.94 -7.06
N ALA A 236 11.12 21.42 -5.85
CA ALA A 236 10.53 22.20 -4.73
C ALA A 236 11.36 23.43 -4.32
N ASN A 237 12.68 23.40 -4.53
CA ASN A 237 13.60 24.51 -4.21
C ASN A 237 13.94 25.39 -5.43
N THR A 238 13.23 25.21 -6.54
CA THR A 238 13.40 25.95 -7.79
C THR A 238 12.05 26.47 -8.28
N ASP A 239 12.05 27.49 -9.13
CA ASP A 239 10.84 27.96 -9.80
C ASP A 239 10.59 27.19 -11.12
N GLY A 240 9.42 27.42 -11.72
CA GLY A 240 8.99 26.77 -12.96
C GLY A 240 7.54 26.31 -12.89
N ALA A 241 6.72 26.75 -13.85
CA ALA A 241 5.29 26.43 -13.88
C ALA A 241 4.96 25.06 -14.50
N ALA A 242 5.97 24.30 -14.97
CA ALA A 242 5.74 23.08 -15.73
C ALA A 242 6.79 22.00 -15.42
N VAL A 243 6.32 20.76 -15.31
CA VAL A 243 7.15 19.56 -15.36
C VAL A 243 6.84 18.85 -16.68
N ASN A 244 7.82 18.80 -17.59
CA ASN A 244 7.64 18.18 -18.90
C ASN A 244 8.18 16.74 -18.88
N PHE A 245 7.30 15.76 -19.10
CA PHE A 245 7.64 14.34 -19.14
C PHE A 245 7.88 13.78 -20.55
N SER A 246 7.94 14.61 -21.59
CA SER A 246 8.25 14.15 -22.94
C SER A 246 9.69 13.63 -23.06
N GLY A 247 9.90 12.67 -23.95
CA GLY A 247 11.20 12.06 -24.22
C GLY A 247 11.59 12.21 -25.68
N THR A 248 12.69 11.56 -26.06
CA THR A 248 13.15 11.52 -27.46
C THR A 248 12.16 10.81 -28.40
N ALA A 249 11.23 10.02 -27.87
CA ALA A 249 10.14 9.36 -28.60
C ALA A 249 8.79 10.11 -28.52
N GLY A 250 8.77 11.34 -27.98
CA GLY A 250 7.55 12.11 -27.75
C GLY A 250 6.98 11.96 -26.34
N ASP A 251 5.68 12.22 -26.18
CA ASP A 251 4.98 12.21 -24.89
C ASP A 251 4.98 10.84 -24.22
N ARG A 252 5.08 10.81 -22.88
CA ARG A 252 5.07 9.57 -22.09
C ARG A 252 3.73 9.37 -21.42
N LYS A 253 3.27 8.11 -21.39
CA LYS A 253 2.18 7.69 -20.52
C LYS A 253 2.66 7.69 -19.06
N LEU A 254 2.03 8.51 -18.21
CA LEU A 254 2.22 8.43 -16.76
C LEU A 254 1.30 7.34 -16.20
N THR A 255 1.88 6.40 -15.44
CA THR A 255 1.16 5.26 -14.84
C THR A 255 1.55 5.12 -13.37
N GLY A 256 0.81 4.32 -12.60
CA GLY A 256 0.97 4.23 -11.14
C GLY A 256 0.39 5.43 -10.37
N ILE A 257 -0.43 6.26 -11.02
CA ILE A 257 -1.09 7.41 -10.38
C ILE A 257 -2.32 6.91 -9.60
N ALA A 258 -2.31 7.09 -8.29
CA ALA A 258 -3.46 6.85 -7.42
C ALA A 258 -4.65 7.76 -7.81
N ALA A 259 -5.88 7.40 -7.43
CA ALA A 259 -7.02 8.27 -7.71
C ALA A 259 -6.88 9.58 -6.93
N GLY A 260 -6.74 10.70 -7.63
CA GLY A 260 -6.58 12.02 -7.02
C GLY A 260 -7.90 12.53 -6.44
N ASP A 261 -7.84 13.44 -5.48
CA ASP A 261 -9.06 14.05 -4.95
C ASP A 261 -9.77 14.87 -6.04
N VAL A 262 -11.10 14.74 -6.14
CA VAL A 262 -11.91 15.49 -7.11
C VAL A 262 -12.68 16.59 -6.38
N SER A 263 -12.09 17.79 -6.35
CA SER A 263 -12.69 18.99 -5.76
C SER A 263 -12.22 20.26 -6.48
N THR A 264 -12.89 21.39 -6.23
CA THR A 264 -12.53 22.68 -6.86
C THR A 264 -11.18 23.25 -6.43
N ALA A 265 -10.63 22.77 -5.31
CA ALA A 265 -9.31 23.18 -4.79
C ALA A 265 -8.23 22.14 -5.05
N SER A 266 -8.57 20.98 -5.61
CA SER A 266 -7.62 19.89 -5.83
C SER A 266 -6.57 20.26 -6.87
N THR A 267 -5.33 19.89 -6.58
CA THR A 267 -4.20 19.96 -7.49
C THR A 267 -3.71 18.57 -7.91
N ASP A 268 -4.45 17.53 -7.55
CA ASP A 268 -4.08 16.15 -7.84
C ASP A 268 -4.32 15.80 -9.31
N ALA A 269 -3.49 14.90 -9.84
CA ALA A 269 -3.73 14.34 -11.16
C ALA A 269 -4.90 13.34 -11.12
N VAL A 270 -5.82 13.45 -12.07
CA VAL A 270 -6.87 12.43 -12.28
C VAL A 270 -6.31 11.25 -13.06
N ASN A 271 -6.66 10.03 -12.65
CA ASN A 271 -6.25 8.82 -13.36
C ASN A 271 -7.36 8.29 -14.29
N GLY A 272 -7.01 7.29 -15.10
CA GLY A 272 -7.93 6.70 -16.09
C GLY A 272 -9.18 6.07 -15.47
N SER A 273 -9.10 5.53 -14.24
CA SER A 273 -10.27 4.92 -13.58
C SER A 273 -11.32 5.96 -13.18
N GLN A 274 -10.89 7.16 -12.78
CA GLN A 274 -11.81 8.25 -12.44
C GLN A 274 -12.51 8.78 -13.70
N LEU A 275 -11.76 9.02 -14.77
CA LEU A 275 -12.34 9.45 -16.04
C LEU A 275 -13.26 8.37 -16.63
N HIS A 276 -12.88 7.10 -16.51
CA HIS A 276 -13.74 5.98 -16.93
C HIS A 276 -15.03 5.93 -16.11
N GLY A 277 -14.97 6.08 -14.79
CA GLY A 277 -16.17 6.14 -13.94
C GLY A 277 -17.10 7.30 -14.30
N VAL A 278 -16.55 8.46 -14.69
CA VAL A 278 -17.35 9.56 -15.26
C VAL A 278 -18.00 9.13 -16.57
N SER A 279 -17.24 8.53 -17.50
CA SER A 279 -17.79 8.01 -18.76
C SER A 279 -18.88 6.95 -18.54
N GLU A 280 -18.73 6.06 -17.55
CA GLU A 280 -19.74 5.05 -17.18
C GLU A 280 -21.01 5.71 -16.64
N SER A 281 -20.86 6.69 -15.75
CA SER A 281 -21.98 7.47 -15.24
C SER A 281 -22.73 8.17 -16.37
N VAL A 282 -22.03 8.72 -17.35
CA VAL A 282 -22.64 9.37 -18.53
C VAL A 282 -23.33 8.34 -19.42
N ALA A 283 -22.69 7.21 -19.72
CA ALA A 283 -23.28 6.14 -20.53
C ALA A 283 -24.57 5.60 -19.89
N SER A 284 -24.56 5.37 -18.57
CA SER A 284 -25.75 4.95 -17.81
C SER A 284 -26.84 6.01 -17.81
N ALA A 285 -26.50 7.29 -17.71
CA ALA A 285 -27.46 8.39 -17.74
C ALA A 285 -28.11 8.57 -19.12
N ILE A 286 -27.36 8.34 -20.20
CA ILE A 286 -27.91 8.34 -21.56
C ILE A 286 -28.85 7.13 -21.76
N GLY A 287 -28.50 5.95 -21.26
CA GLY A 287 -29.30 4.74 -21.42
C GLY A 287 -29.24 4.17 -22.84
N GLY A 288 -30.29 3.47 -23.28
CA GLY A 288 -30.35 2.88 -24.64
C GLY A 288 -29.25 1.85 -24.93
N GLY A 289 -28.67 1.22 -23.90
CA GLY A 289 -27.55 0.28 -24.07
C GLY A 289 -26.20 0.95 -24.39
N ALA A 290 -26.06 2.26 -24.20
CA ALA A 290 -24.75 2.93 -24.27
C ALA A 290 -23.78 2.36 -23.23
N THR A 291 -22.53 2.17 -23.62
CA THR A 291 -21.45 1.60 -22.79
C THR A 291 -20.15 2.38 -23.02
N VAL A 292 -19.17 2.22 -22.13
CA VAL A 292 -17.83 2.78 -22.34
C VAL A 292 -16.95 1.75 -23.03
N ASN A 293 -16.41 2.11 -24.18
CA ASN A 293 -15.48 1.28 -24.96
C ASN A 293 -14.09 1.20 -24.28
N PRO A 294 -13.25 0.23 -24.65
CA PRO A 294 -11.89 0.09 -24.09
C PRO A 294 -10.98 1.31 -24.27
N ASP A 295 -11.27 2.18 -25.25
CA ASP A 295 -10.56 3.44 -25.50
C ASP A 295 -11.12 4.63 -24.69
N GLY A 296 -12.15 4.41 -23.87
CA GLY A 296 -12.83 5.43 -23.06
C GLY A 296 -13.96 6.18 -23.78
N SER A 297 -14.19 5.95 -25.07
CA SER A 297 -15.31 6.52 -25.81
C SER A 297 -16.65 5.89 -25.41
N ILE A 298 -17.75 6.65 -25.48
CA ILE A 298 -19.10 6.13 -25.17
C ILE A 298 -19.75 5.64 -26.47
N SER A 299 -20.24 4.40 -26.49
CA SER A 299 -20.97 3.84 -27.63
C SER A 299 -22.29 4.58 -27.85
N ALA A 300 -22.70 4.73 -29.11
CA ALA A 300 -23.98 5.35 -29.43
C ALA A 300 -25.13 4.59 -28.74
N PRO A 301 -26.08 5.27 -28.07
CA PRO A 301 -27.26 4.62 -27.53
C PRO A 301 -28.16 4.13 -28.66
N SER A 302 -29.04 3.19 -28.36
CA SER A 302 -30.06 2.66 -29.26
C SER A 302 -31.42 2.73 -28.58
N PHE A 303 -32.28 3.62 -29.08
CA PHE A 303 -33.64 3.78 -28.59
C PHE A 303 -34.62 3.30 -29.65
N THR A 304 -35.52 2.38 -29.28
CA THR A 304 -36.62 1.96 -30.13
C THR A 304 -37.83 2.83 -29.84
N VAL A 305 -38.30 3.57 -30.85
CA VAL A 305 -39.47 4.46 -30.78
C VAL A 305 -40.45 4.12 -31.90
N GLY A 306 -41.72 4.52 -31.77
CA GLY A 306 -42.71 4.31 -32.83
C GLY A 306 -42.39 5.11 -34.10
N ASP A 307 -42.71 4.57 -35.27
CA ASP A 307 -42.50 5.25 -36.58
C ASP A 307 -43.66 6.17 -37.00
N GLY A 308 -44.73 6.25 -36.19
CA GLY A 308 -45.94 7.01 -36.50
C GLY A 308 -46.93 6.32 -37.45
N SER A 309 -46.62 5.10 -37.91
CA SER A 309 -47.44 4.29 -38.83
C SER A 309 -47.81 2.92 -38.25
N GLY A 310 -47.61 2.73 -36.94
CA GLY A 310 -47.89 1.47 -36.23
C GLY A 310 -46.69 0.51 -36.15
N GLY A 311 -45.53 0.89 -36.71
CA GLY A 311 -44.27 0.18 -36.57
C GLY A 311 -43.32 0.85 -35.57
N SER A 312 -42.04 0.46 -35.63
CA SER A 312 -40.97 1.01 -34.79
C SER A 312 -39.76 1.38 -35.64
N THR A 313 -39.05 2.42 -35.22
CA THR A 313 -37.76 2.85 -35.77
C THR A 313 -36.74 2.96 -34.65
N THR A 314 -35.46 2.86 -34.99
CA THR A 314 -34.35 2.97 -34.02
C THR A 314 -33.61 4.28 -34.24
N VAL A 315 -33.42 5.03 -33.15
CA VAL A 315 -32.67 6.29 -33.15
C VAL A 315 -31.53 6.23 -32.13
N HIS A 316 -30.49 7.05 -32.33
CA HIS A 316 -29.23 6.93 -31.59
C HIS A 316 -28.86 8.18 -30.79
N SER A 317 -29.82 9.08 -30.57
CA SER A 317 -29.66 10.23 -29.69
C SER A 317 -30.97 10.54 -28.98
N ILE A 318 -30.87 11.15 -27.79
CA ILE A 318 -32.05 11.63 -27.05
C ILE A 318 -32.78 12.72 -27.85
N GLY A 319 -32.04 13.56 -28.59
CA GLY A 319 -32.63 14.58 -29.45
C GLY A 319 -33.56 13.99 -30.51
N ASP A 320 -33.13 12.93 -31.19
CA ASP A 320 -33.94 12.26 -32.20
C ASP A 320 -35.17 11.57 -31.61
N VAL A 321 -35.06 11.01 -30.39
CA VAL A 321 -36.22 10.47 -29.65
C VAL A 321 -37.25 11.57 -29.41
N VAL A 322 -36.81 12.72 -28.90
CA VAL A 322 -37.70 13.86 -28.62
C VAL A 322 -38.34 14.36 -29.91
N THR A 323 -37.56 14.56 -30.99
CA THR A 323 -38.09 14.98 -32.29
C THR A 323 -39.11 13.99 -32.86
N ASN A 324 -38.86 12.68 -32.73
CA ASN A 324 -39.82 11.65 -33.15
C ASN A 324 -41.13 11.73 -32.34
N LEU A 325 -41.03 11.79 -31.02
CA LEU A 325 -42.20 11.86 -30.13
C LEU A 325 -42.99 13.15 -30.34
N ASP A 326 -42.32 14.28 -30.51
CA ASP A 326 -42.92 15.58 -30.78
C ASP A 326 -43.66 15.58 -32.13
N GLY A 327 -43.03 15.06 -33.19
CA GLY A 327 -43.67 14.91 -34.49
C GLY A 327 -44.92 14.02 -34.46
N ARG A 328 -44.87 12.91 -33.72
CA ARG A 328 -46.05 12.03 -33.50
C ARG A 328 -47.13 12.72 -32.67
N THR A 329 -46.75 13.48 -31.66
CA THR A 329 -47.69 14.24 -30.81
C THR A 329 -48.40 15.31 -31.63
N THR A 330 -47.65 16.06 -32.45
CA THR A 330 -48.19 17.04 -33.40
C THR A 330 -49.12 16.39 -34.43
N THR A 331 -48.74 15.22 -34.95
CA THR A 331 -49.59 14.46 -35.89
C THR A 331 -50.89 14.03 -35.24
N ASN A 332 -50.83 13.51 -34.01
CA ASN A 332 -52.01 13.12 -33.24
C ASN A 332 -52.89 14.33 -32.92
N GLU A 333 -52.32 15.46 -32.53
CA GLU A 333 -53.03 16.72 -32.31
C GLU A 333 -53.80 17.14 -33.58
N GLY A 334 -53.14 17.12 -34.74
CA GLY A 334 -53.78 17.41 -36.02
C GLY A 334 -54.87 16.40 -36.42
N ALA A 335 -54.65 15.11 -36.19
CA ALA A 335 -55.66 14.06 -36.46
C ALA A 335 -56.88 14.17 -35.54
N ILE A 336 -56.67 14.46 -34.25
CA ILE A 336 -57.73 14.71 -33.28
C ILE A 336 -58.49 15.98 -33.64
N SER A 337 -57.80 17.06 -34.04
CA SER A 337 -58.45 18.28 -34.52
C SER A 337 -59.30 17.99 -35.75
N LYS A 338 -58.80 17.23 -36.74
CA LYS A 338 -59.58 16.84 -37.92
C LYS A 338 -60.81 16.01 -37.55
N LEU A 339 -60.67 15.02 -36.65
CA LEU A 339 -61.80 14.24 -36.14
C LEU A 339 -62.83 15.15 -35.45
N ALA A 340 -62.37 16.12 -34.64
CA ALA A 340 -63.25 17.10 -33.99
C ALA A 340 -63.96 18.00 -35.00
N ASP A 341 -63.26 18.51 -36.01
CA ASP A 341 -63.83 19.32 -37.10
C ASP A 341 -64.82 18.51 -37.94
N GLN A 342 -64.49 17.26 -38.27
CA GLN A 342 -65.35 16.37 -39.03
C GLN A 342 -66.60 15.98 -38.25
N LEU A 343 -66.48 15.75 -36.94
CA LEU A 343 -67.62 15.49 -36.06
C LEU A 343 -68.48 16.75 -35.89
N GLY A 344 -67.87 17.92 -35.69
CA GLY A 344 -68.56 19.20 -35.56
C GLY A 344 -69.28 19.66 -36.83
N SER A 345 -68.72 19.34 -38.00
CA SER A 345 -69.34 19.58 -39.31
C SER A 345 -70.31 18.48 -39.75
N GLY A 346 -70.40 17.36 -39.01
CA GLY A 346 -71.25 16.23 -39.37
C GLY A 346 -70.79 15.47 -40.62
N THR A 347 -69.50 15.51 -40.97
CA THR A 347 -68.95 14.77 -42.12
C THR A 347 -68.48 13.35 -41.77
N ILE A 348 -68.40 13.02 -40.48
CA ILE A 348 -68.16 11.68 -39.95
C ILE A 348 -69.09 11.41 -38.76
N GLY A 349 -69.38 10.14 -38.46
CA GLY A 349 -70.25 9.74 -37.34
C GLY A 349 -71.52 9.03 -37.79
N LEU A 350 -72.48 8.80 -36.88
CA LEU A 350 -73.76 8.17 -37.26
C LEU A 350 -74.77 9.15 -37.83
N VAL A 351 -74.76 10.40 -37.40
CA VAL A 351 -75.58 11.47 -38.01
C VAL A 351 -74.66 12.27 -38.90
N GLN A 352 -74.85 12.18 -40.21
CA GLN A 352 -73.98 12.83 -41.18
C GLN A 352 -74.77 13.76 -42.08
N GLN A 353 -74.25 14.94 -42.34
CA GLN A 353 -74.73 15.82 -43.38
C GLN A 353 -73.92 15.56 -44.65
N GLU A 354 -74.61 15.18 -45.72
CA GLU A 354 -73.95 15.07 -47.01
C GLU A 354 -73.55 16.49 -47.48
N PRO A 355 -72.26 16.76 -47.81
CA PRO A 355 -71.76 18.11 -48.06
C PRO A 355 -72.32 18.83 -49.29
N THR A 356 -72.80 18.11 -50.31
CA THR A 356 -73.23 18.67 -51.60
C THR A 356 -74.74 18.87 -51.70
N SER A 357 -75.53 17.96 -51.15
CA SER A 357 -76.99 17.97 -51.12
C SER A 357 -77.56 18.60 -49.84
N GLY A 358 -76.75 18.72 -48.79
CA GLY A 358 -77.17 19.16 -47.46
C GLY A 358 -78.07 18.15 -46.74
N ALA A 359 -78.31 16.97 -47.32
CA ALA A 359 -79.17 15.94 -46.76
C ALA A 359 -78.56 15.38 -45.47
N ILE A 360 -79.33 15.43 -44.38
CA ILE A 360 -78.94 14.82 -43.11
C ILE A 360 -79.39 13.37 -43.13
N THR A 361 -78.44 12.46 -42.97
CA THR A 361 -78.68 11.01 -42.92
C THR A 361 -78.30 10.48 -41.54
N VAL A 362 -78.97 9.41 -41.11
CA VAL A 362 -78.64 8.71 -39.87
C VAL A 362 -78.31 7.27 -40.20
N GLY A 363 -77.05 6.88 -39.99
CA GLY A 363 -76.57 5.53 -40.20
C GLY A 363 -76.49 5.09 -41.66
N ALA A 364 -76.55 5.98 -42.65
CA ALA A 364 -76.63 5.58 -44.07
C ALA A 364 -75.43 4.74 -44.57
N GLY A 365 -74.24 4.94 -43.99
CA GLY A 365 -73.03 4.17 -44.32
C GLY A 365 -72.85 2.87 -43.52
N VAL A 366 -73.77 2.54 -42.61
CA VAL A 366 -73.75 1.35 -41.76
C VAL A 366 -75.08 0.59 -41.85
N GLY A 367 -75.10 -0.71 -41.62
CA GLY A 367 -76.36 -1.47 -41.64
C GLY A 367 -77.30 -1.12 -40.47
N GLY A 368 -78.59 -1.34 -40.64
CA GLY A 368 -79.61 -1.16 -39.60
C GLY A 368 -80.97 -0.75 -40.18
N SER A 369 -82.06 -1.23 -39.59
CA SER A 369 -83.44 -0.94 -40.05
C SER A 369 -84.23 -0.07 -39.06
N THR A 370 -83.61 0.40 -37.98
CA THR A 370 -84.32 1.12 -36.90
C THR A 370 -83.43 2.21 -36.30
N VAL A 371 -83.96 3.42 -36.19
CA VAL A 371 -83.37 4.52 -35.42
C VAL A 371 -84.21 4.74 -34.16
N ASN A 372 -83.61 4.53 -32.98
CA ASN A 372 -84.27 4.76 -31.70
C ASN A 372 -83.83 6.11 -31.10
N PHE A 373 -84.78 7.01 -30.88
CA PHE A 373 -84.53 8.36 -30.35
C PHE A 373 -84.67 8.47 -28.82
N ALA A 374 -84.97 7.38 -28.11
CA ALA A 374 -85.02 7.38 -26.64
C ALA A 374 -83.67 7.76 -26.01
N GLY A 375 -83.70 8.60 -24.97
CA GLY A 375 -82.52 8.98 -24.18
C GLY A 375 -82.49 8.29 -22.81
N SER A 376 -81.42 8.52 -22.04
CA SER A 376 -81.33 8.04 -20.64
C SER A 376 -82.41 8.61 -19.71
N GLY A 377 -83.05 9.73 -20.11
CA GLY A 377 -84.21 10.32 -19.44
C GLY A 377 -85.57 9.90 -20.02
N GLY A 378 -85.63 8.95 -20.96
CA GLY A 378 -86.86 8.43 -21.56
C GLY A 378 -87.11 8.83 -23.01
N LEU A 379 -88.36 8.66 -23.46
CA LEU A 379 -88.81 8.98 -24.83
C LEU A 379 -88.66 10.47 -25.13
N ARG A 380 -88.34 10.81 -26.39
CA ARG A 380 -88.19 12.19 -26.86
C ARG A 380 -89.27 12.55 -27.88
N THR A 381 -89.71 13.80 -27.87
CA THR A 381 -90.54 14.37 -28.94
C THR A 381 -89.67 14.74 -30.14
N LEU A 382 -90.03 14.27 -31.34
CA LEU A 382 -89.37 14.66 -32.58
C LEU A 382 -90.11 15.85 -33.21
N SER A 383 -89.53 17.05 -33.13
CA SER A 383 -90.10 18.30 -33.67
C SER A 383 -89.29 18.83 -34.86
N GLY A 384 -89.90 19.64 -35.72
CA GLY A 384 -89.23 20.22 -36.90
C GLY A 384 -89.23 19.32 -38.15
N VAL A 385 -90.02 18.24 -38.14
CA VAL A 385 -90.23 17.33 -39.28
C VAL A 385 -91.35 17.87 -40.16
N ALA A 386 -91.17 17.86 -41.49
CA ALA A 386 -92.21 18.21 -42.44
C ALA A 386 -93.29 17.11 -42.54
N ASN A 387 -94.48 17.43 -43.07
CA ASN A 387 -95.54 16.43 -43.29
C ASN A 387 -95.09 15.39 -44.34
N GLY A 388 -95.23 14.10 -44.03
CA GLY A 388 -94.88 13.02 -44.95
C GLY A 388 -95.80 12.96 -46.16
N VAL A 389 -95.24 12.68 -47.33
CA VAL A 389 -95.98 12.55 -48.60
C VAL A 389 -95.78 11.17 -49.22
N GLY A 390 -94.58 10.60 -49.12
CA GLY A 390 -94.29 9.23 -49.54
C GLY A 390 -94.74 8.19 -48.51
N ASP A 391 -94.88 6.94 -48.96
CA ASP A 391 -95.35 5.83 -48.12
C ASP A 391 -94.42 5.54 -46.92
N ASP A 392 -93.14 5.90 -47.03
CA ASP A 392 -92.09 5.69 -46.02
C ASP A 392 -91.76 6.94 -45.19
N ASP A 393 -92.48 8.06 -45.40
CA ASP A 393 -92.26 9.27 -44.64
C ASP A 393 -92.90 9.20 -43.24
N VAL A 394 -92.36 9.95 -42.29
CA VAL A 394 -92.97 10.07 -40.96
C VAL A 394 -94.29 10.84 -41.04
N VAL A 395 -95.37 10.26 -40.51
CA VAL A 395 -96.65 10.94 -40.34
C VAL A 395 -96.59 11.92 -39.16
N THR A 396 -96.86 13.19 -39.40
CA THR A 396 -96.87 14.21 -38.34
C THR A 396 -98.19 14.22 -37.56
N VAL A 397 -98.17 14.75 -36.32
CA VAL A 397 -99.41 14.92 -35.51
C VAL A 397 -100.44 15.79 -36.24
N SER A 398 -100.02 16.75 -37.08
CA SER A 398 -100.92 17.51 -37.95
C SER A 398 -101.65 16.64 -38.98
N GLN A 399 -101.00 15.62 -39.55
CA GLN A 399 -101.65 14.69 -40.47
C GLN A 399 -102.62 13.77 -39.74
N LEU A 400 -102.25 13.24 -38.56
CA LEU A 400 -103.14 12.38 -37.77
C LEU A 400 -104.38 13.14 -37.27
N ARG A 401 -104.26 14.42 -36.90
CA ARG A 401 -105.42 15.30 -36.61
C ARG A 401 -106.33 15.50 -37.80
N ALA A 402 -105.77 15.67 -39.00
CA ALA A 402 -106.56 15.83 -40.22
C ALA A 402 -107.42 14.58 -40.54
N THR A 403 -107.07 13.40 -40.02
CA THR A 403 -107.87 12.16 -40.14
C THR A 403 -109.00 12.01 -39.10
N GLY A 404 -109.03 12.86 -38.06
CA GLY A 404 -110.04 12.81 -36.99
C GLY A 404 -109.82 11.74 -35.91
N LEU A 405 -108.71 10.99 -35.94
CA LEU A 405 -108.39 9.92 -34.97
C LEU A 405 -107.93 10.45 -33.59
N ILE A 406 -107.40 11.67 -33.56
CA ILE A 406 -106.90 12.35 -32.35
C ILE A 406 -107.39 13.80 -32.28
N ASP A 407 -107.40 14.39 -31.08
CA ASP A 407 -107.79 15.79 -30.87
C ASP A 407 -106.60 16.79 -30.92
N TYR A 408 -106.88 18.08 -30.66
CA TYR A 408 -105.87 19.16 -30.61
C TYR A 408 -104.91 19.07 -29.42
N THR A 409 -105.19 18.20 -28.44
CA THR A 409 -104.27 17.85 -27.35
C THR A 409 -103.39 16.65 -27.69
N GLY A 410 -103.65 15.98 -28.82
CA GLY A 410 -102.94 14.77 -29.25
C GLY A 410 -103.49 13.49 -28.61
N LYS A 411 -104.63 13.56 -27.93
CA LYS A 411 -105.26 12.43 -27.26
C LYS A 411 -106.18 11.68 -28.23
N GLU A 412 -106.16 10.35 -28.18
CA GLU A 412 -107.03 9.51 -28.99
C GLU A 412 -108.50 9.76 -28.62
N VAL A 413 -109.34 10.01 -29.62
CA VAL A 413 -110.77 10.30 -29.43
C VAL A 413 -111.71 9.23 -29.97
N GLY A 414 -111.18 8.15 -30.56
CA GLY A 414 -111.86 6.88 -30.74
C GLY A 414 -112.06 6.46 -32.20
N ALA A 415 -111.39 5.39 -32.58
CA ALA A 415 -111.68 4.64 -33.81
C ALA A 415 -112.09 3.22 -33.46
N VAL A 416 -113.15 2.73 -34.09
CA VAL A 416 -113.46 1.30 -34.08
C VAL A 416 -112.86 0.70 -35.34
N THR A 417 -111.88 -0.18 -35.16
CA THR A 417 -111.26 -0.93 -36.26
C THR A 417 -112.09 -2.19 -36.51
N TYR A 418 -112.47 -2.40 -37.77
CA TYR A 418 -113.09 -3.63 -38.23
C TYR A 418 -112.00 -4.69 -38.43
N ASP A 419 -112.28 -5.95 -38.12
CA ASP A 419 -111.21 -6.93 -37.89
C ASP A 419 -110.45 -7.35 -39.16
N SER A 420 -110.97 -7.07 -40.37
CA SER A 420 -110.25 -7.29 -41.62
C SER A 420 -110.53 -6.21 -42.66
N GLY A 421 -109.47 -5.73 -43.30
CA GLY A 421 -109.44 -4.56 -44.18
C GLY A 421 -110.68 -4.38 -45.06
N LEU A 422 -111.39 -3.27 -44.84
CA LEU A 422 -112.58 -2.79 -45.56
C LEU A 422 -113.76 -3.77 -45.66
N SER A 423 -113.69 -4.96 -45.06
CA SER A 423 -114.84 -5.84 -44.87
C SER A 423 -115.51 -5.50 -43.54
N PHE A 424 -116.74 -4.99 -43.60
CA PHE A 424 -117.49 -4.52 -42.43
C PHE A 424 -118.15 -5.66 -41.63
N ASP A 425 -117.55 -6.85 -41.63
CA ASP A 425 -118.20 -8.09 -41.21
C ASP A 425 -117.95 -8.45 -39.74
N SER A 426 -116.95 -7.83 -39.09
CA SER A 426 -116.67 -8.00 -37.66
C SER A 426 -116.01 -6.75 -37.06
N VAL A 427 -116.39 -6.46 -35.81
CA VAL A 427 -115.86 -5.36 -35.02
C VAL A 427 -115.44 -5.90 -33.68
N THR A 428 -114.13 -6.01 -33.46
CA THR A 428 -113.60 -6.29 -32.15
C THR A 428 -113.40 -4.96 -31.42
N PHE A 429 -114.32 -4.67 -30.50
CA PHE A 429 -114.19 -3.56 -29.58
C PHE A 429 -113.10 -3.89 -28.56
N ALA A 430 -112.04 -3.05 -28.50
CA ALA A 430 -110.76 -3.41 -27.87
C ALA A 430 -110.66 -3.20 -26.34
N GLY A 431 -111.71 -2.74 -25.66
CA GLY A 431 -111.89 -3.14 -24.27
C GLY A 431 -112.09 -4.66 -24.27
N SER A 432 -111.37 -5.44 -23.47
CA SER A 432 -111.25 -6.91 -23.55
C SER A 432 -111.83 -7.66 -22.38
N ASN A 433 -111.59 -7.06 -21.23
CA ASN A 433 -112.47 -6.06 -20.68
C ASN A 433 -113.64 -5.76 -21.63
N GLY A 434 -114.34 -6.76 -22.17
CA GLY A 434 -115.03 -6.74 -23.45
C GLY A 434 -115.76 -5.43 -23.48
N THR A 435 -115.34 -4.50 -24.36
CA THR A 435 -115.59 -3.05 -24.22
C THR A 435 -116.97 -2.96 -23.70
N VAL A 436 -117.12 -2.48 -22.46
CA VAL A 436 -118.34 -2.79 -21.73
C VAL A 436 -119.47 -2.18 -22.51
N LEU A 437 -120.19 -3.06 -23.19
CA LEU A 437 -121.28 -2.65 -24.03
C LEU A 437 -122.39 -2.34 -23.03
N HIS A 438 -122.45 -1.09 -22.61
CA HIS A 438 -123.46 -0.66 -21.67
C HIS A 438 -124.82 -0.62 -22.39
N ARG A 439 -125.85 -1.25 -21.76
CA ARG A 439 -127.25 -1.42 -22.25
C ARG A 439 -127.51 -2.51 -23.32
N VAL A 440 -127.01 -3.73 -23.09
CA VAL A 440 -127.29 -4.92 -23.94
C VAL A 440 -128.51 -5.72 -23.43
N GLY A 441 -129.48 -6.03 -24.30
CA GLY A 441 -130.68 -6.85 -24.00
C GLY A 441 -130.39 -8.35 -23.84
N ALA A 442 -131.32 -9.16 -23.30
CA ALA A 442 -131.09 -10.61 -23.10
C ALA A 442 -131.16 -11.38 -24.43
N GLY A 443 -130.09 -12.08 -24.78
CA GLY A 443 -130.00 -12.89 -26.00
C GLY A 443 -130.67 -14.27 -25.90
N GLU A 444 -131.28 -14.75 -27.00
CA GLU A 444 -131.87 -16.11 -27.11
C GLU A 444 -130.76 -17.19 -27.00
N ILE A 445 -130.82 -18.15 -26.07
CA ILE A 445 -129.81 -19.24 -25.94
C ILE A 445 -130.30 -20.48 -26.72
N SER A 446 -130.08 -20.51 -28.04
CA SER A 446 -130.28 -21.65 -28.96
C SER A 446 -129.04 -21.88 -29.83
N ALA A 447 -128.90 -23.05 -30.45
CA ALA A 447 -127.71 -23.39 -31.27
C ALA A 447 -127.45 -22.46 -32.46
N THR A 448 -128.39 -21.56 -32.77
CA THR A 448 -128.37 -20.68 -33.94
C THR A 448 -128.44 -19.19 -33.59
N SER A 449 -128.29 -18.80 -32.31
CA SER A 449 -128.35 -17.39 -31.87
C SER A 449 -127.00 -16.66 -31.94
N MET A 450 -127.03 -15.36 -32.21
CA MET A 450 -125.86 -14.48 -32.36
C MET A 450 -125.93 -13.24 -31.45
N ASP A 451 -126.82 -13.27 -30.45
CA ASP A 451 -127.02 -12.17 -29.51
C ASP A 451 -125.92 -12.12 -28.42
N ALA A 452 -125.57 -10.93 -27.95
CA ALA A 452 -124.66 -10.76 -26.82
C ALA A 452 -125.34 -11.08 -25.47
N VAL A 453 -124.70 -11.93 -24.66
CA VAL A 453 -125.16 -12.34 -23.31
C VAL A 453 -124.67 -11.36 -22.22
N ASN A 454 -125.42 -11.20 -21.11
CA ASN A 454 -125.19 -10.13 -20.13
C ASN A 454 -124.84 -10.63 -18.71
N GLY A 455 -124.47 -9.70 -17.80
CA GLY A 455 -123.98 -10.02 -16.45
C GLY A 455 -124.92 -10.85 -15.57
N SER A 456 -126.24 -10.84 -15.82
CA SER A 456 -127.17 -11.71 -15.08
C SER A 456 -127.04 -13.19 -15.46
N GLN A 457 -126.70 -13.49 -16.73
CA GLN A 457 -126.38 -14.84 -17.18
C GLN A 457 -125.03 -15.34 -16.60
N LEU A 458 -124.12 -14.44 -16.14
CA LEU A 458 -122.80 -14.75 -15.53
C LEU A 458 -122.85 -14.94 -14.00
N TYR A 459 -123.81 -14.33 -13.30
CA TYR A 459 -123.98 -14.52 -11.86
C TYR A 459 -124.28 -15.98 -11.48
N ALA A 460 -124.95 -16.76 -12.35
CA ALA A 460 -125.13 -18.21 -12.21
C ALA A 460 -123.80 -19.01 -12.20
N LEU A 461 -122.69 -18.43 -12.68
CA LEU A 461 -121.35 -19.01 -12.62
C LEU A 461 -120.62 -18.65 -11.31
N GLN A 462 -120.99 -17.55 -10.65
CA GLN A 462 -120.34 -17.02 -9.44
C GLN A 462 -120.52 -17.92 -8.20
N GLU A 463 -121.45 -18.89 -8.24
CA GLU A 463 -121.58 -19.95 -7.23
C GLU A 463 -120.38 -20.93 -7.22
N ARG A 464 -119.66 -21.15 -8.34
CA ARG A 464 -118.40 -21.93 -8.35
C ARG A 464 -117.25 -21.24 -7.58
N PHE A 465 -117.35 -19.92 -7.32
CA PHE A 465 -116.36 -19.13 -6.57
C PHE A 465 -116.35 -19.41 -5.05
N GLY A 466 -117.34 -20.16 -4.55
CA GLY A 466 -117.36 -20.71 -3.19
C GLY A 466 -116.26 -21.74 -2.90
N GLU A 467 -115.70 -22.39 -3.93
CA GLU A 467 -114.60 -23.37 -3.78
C GLU A 467 -113.22 -22.71 -3.49
N LEU A 468 -113.08 -21.40 -3.72
CA LEU A 468 -111.84 -20.65 -3.45
C LEU A 468 -111.69 -20.25 -1.97
N SER A 469 -112.78 -20.21 -1.20
CA SER A 469 -112.76 -19.90 0.24
C SER A 469 -112.02 -20.97 1.07
N GLY A 470 -112.00 -22.23 0.62
CA GLY A 470 -111.34 -23.33 1.34
C GLY A 470 -109.81 -23.39 1.21
N ARG A 471 -109.20 -22.63 0.29
CA ARG A 471 -107.72 -22.57 0.13
C ARG A 471 -107.05 -21.52 1.03
N VAL A 472 -107.84 -20.66 1.68
CA VAL A 472 -107.36 -19.58 2.58
C VAL A 472 -107.24 -20.06 4.03
N ASP A 473 -108.04 -21.05 4.43
CA ASP A 473 -107.95 -21.67 5.76
C ASP A 473 -106.66 -22.51 5.93
N ASP A 474 -106.16 -23.16 4.86
CA ASP A 474 -104.90 -23.92 4.83
C ASP A 474 -103.64 -23.04 5.00
N LEU A 475 -103.74 -21.74 4.70
CA LEU A 475 -102.64 -20.78 4.84
C LEU A 475 -102.53 -20.22 6.27
N SER A 476 -103.61 -20.23 7.04
CA SER A 476 -103.63 -19.81 8.46
C SER A 476 -102.89 -20.81 9.37
N ASP A 477 -103.05 -22.11 9.11
CA ASP A 477 -102.41 -23.17 9.90
C ASP A 477 -100.88 -23.18 9.70
N ARG A 478 -100.40 -22.86 8.48
CA ARG A 478 -98.97 -22.78 8.14
C ARG A 478 -98.24 -21.57 8.74
N LEU A 479 -98.98 -20.53 9.16
CA LEU A 479 -98.41 -19.36 9.83
C LEU A 479 -98.29 -19.57 11.34
N GLY A 480 -99.15 -20.42 11.93
CA GLY A 480 -99.07 -20.84 13.33
C GLY A 480 -97.81 -21.67 13.66
N ASP A 481 -97.32 -22.47 12.71
CA ASP A 481 -96.11 -23.29 12.88
C ASP A 481 -94.78 -22.50 12.78
N VAL A 482 -94.81 -21.23 12.33
CA VAL A 482 -93.61 -20.37 12.18
C VAL A 482 -93.41 -19.44 13.40
N GLU A 483 -94.45 -19.17 14.17
CA GLU A 483 -94.39 -18.25 15.33
C GLU A 483 -94.16 -18.98 16.67
N ALA A 484 -94.07 -20.31 16.68
CA ALA A 484 -93.90 -21.14 17.89
C ALA A 484 -92.57 -21.93 17.99
N ASP A 485 -91.68 -21.89 16.99
CA ASP A 485 -90.37 -22.55 17.05
C ASP A 485 -89.30 -21.82 16.18
N PRO A 486 -88.40 -21.02 16.76
CA PRO A 486 -87.23 -20.52 16.06
C PRO A 486 -86.08 -21.53 16.22
N GLY A 487 -86.17 -22.69 15.57
CA GLY A 487 -85.19 -23.76 15.77
C GLY A 487 -85.01 -24.73 14.60
N THR A 488 -83.93 -24.52 13.84
CA THR A 488 -83.12 -25.50 13.08
C THR A 488 -83.21 -25.52 11.54
N GLY A 489 -82.27 -24.82 10.91
CA GLY A 489 -81.83 -24.94 9.52
C GLY A 489 -80.49 -24.19 9.35
N PRO A 490 -79.52 -24.69 8.58
CA PRO A 490 -78.11 -24.77 8.96
C PRO A 490 -77.38 -23.41 8.93
N GLY A 491 -76.69 -23.07 10.02
CA GLY A 491 -75.56 -22.14 9.96
C GLY A 491 -75.58 -20.88 10.84
N THR A 492 -76.48 -20.74 11.82
CA THR A 492 -76.47 -19.56 12.71
C THR A 492 -76.28 -19.96 14.17
N GLY A 493 -75.21 -19.45 14.78
CA GLY A 493 -74.74 -19.85 16.10
C GLY A 493 -75.70 -19.56 17.24
N ALA A 494 -75.93 -20.57 18.08
CA ALA A 494 -76.52 -20.37 19.40
C ALA A 494 -75.48 -19.77 20.35
N PRO A 495 -75.88 -18.98 21.37
CA PRO A 495 -75.00 -18.67 22.49
C PRO A 495 -74.62 -19.99 23.18
N GLY A 496 -73.34 -20.19 23.46
CA GLY A 496 -72.89 -21.34 24.25
C GLY A 496 -73.28 -21.23 25.71
N THR A 497 -72.87 -22.21 26.52
CA THR A 497 -73.21 -22.25 27.94
C THR A 497 -72.39 -21.26 28.78
N GLY A 498 -71.27 -20.75 28.24
CA GLY A 498 -70.50 -19.66 28.83
C GLY A 498 -71.10 -18.28 28.53
N GLU A 499 -71.03 -17.35 29.49
CA GLU A 499 -71.46 -15.96 29.32
C GLU A 499 -70.69 -15.28 28.17
N GLY A 500 -71.38 -14.69 27.18
CA GLY A 500 -70.72 -14.00 26.04
C GLY A 500 -70.10 -14.93 25.00
N SER A 501 -70.42 -16.22 25.02
CA SER A 501 -69.84 -17.24 24.14
C SER A 501 -70.47 -17.30 22.74
N THR A 502 -69.71 -17.83 21.78
CA THR A 502 -70.15 -18.06 20.38
C THR A 502 -69.96 -19.53 20.01
N ILE A 503 -71.02 -20.18 19.54
CA ILE A 503 -70.95 -21.56 19.03
C ILE A 503 -71.32 -21.58 17.55
N VAL A 504 -70.48 -22.17 16.71
CA VAL A 504 -70.78 -22.41 15.29
C VAL A 504 -70.35 -23.82 14.91
N GLY A 505 -71.30 -24.75 14.81
CA GLY A 505 -71.04 -26.14 14.43
C GLY A 505 -71.81 -27.13 15.30
N GLU A 506 -72.23 -28.25 14.72
CA GLU A 506 -72.90 -29.32 15.46
C GLU A 506 -71.95 -29.91 16.52
N GLY A 507 -72.43 -30.05 17.76
CA GLY A 507 -71.65 -30.59 18.88
C GLY A 507 -70.51 -29.68 19.38
N ALA A 508 -70.39 -28.45 18.88
CA ALA A 508 -69.46 -27.48 19.45
C ALA A 508 -69.92 -27.05 20.86
N ASP A 509 -68.96 -26.86 21.77
CA ASP A 509 -69.19 -26.46 23.17
C ASP A 509 -68.32 -25.25 23.51
N ALA A 510 -68.94 -24.10 23.75
CA ALA A 510 -68.27 -22.92 24.29
C ALA A 510 -68.77 -22.67 25.72
N SER A 511 -68.22 -23.43 26.66
CA SER A 511 -68.60 -23.40 28.08
C SER A 511 -67.80 -22.40 28.93
N GLY A 512 -66.65 -21.93 28.45
CA GLY A 512 -65.90 -20.85 29.09
C GLY A 512 -66.53 -19.47 28.85
N LYS A 513 -66.38 -18.54 29.79
CA LYS A 513 -66.85 -17.15 29.62
C LYS A 513 -66.14 -16.50 28.43
N ASN A 514 -66.87 -15.84 27.54
CA ASN A 514 -66.37 -15.28 26.27
C ASN A 514 -65.71 -16.33 25.36
N GLY A 515 -66.02 -17.62 25.53
CA GLY A 515 -65.47 -18.70 24.71
C GLY A 515 -66.02 -18.69 23.28
N SER A 516 -65.19 -19.02 22.30
CA SER A 516 -65.60 -19.14 20.89
C SER A 516 -65.28 -20.53 20.35
N ALA A 517 -66.30 -21.34 20.10
CA ALA A 517 -66.18 -22.69 19.54
C ALA A 517 -66.74 -22.72 18.12
N ILE A 518 -65.86 -22.77 17.11
CA ILE A 518 -66.20 -22.69 15.69
C ILE A 518 -65.66 -23.94 14.97
N GLY A 519 -66.55 -24.89 14.67
CA GLY A 519 -66.27 -26.17 14.02
C GLY A 519 -67.04 -27.31 14.68
N ASN A 520 -67.45 -28.34 13.91
CA ASN A 520 -68.14 -29.50 14.48
C ASN A 520 -67.29 -30.13 15.61
N GLY A 521 -67.88 -30.29 16.80
CA GLY A 521 -67.19 -30.81 17.99
C GLY A 521 -66.06 -29.93 18.54
N ALA A 522 -65.95 -28.65 18.17
CA ALA A 522 -64.97 -27.74 18.76
C ALA A 522 -65.32 -27.42 20.22
N VAL A 523 -64.34 -27.35 21.13
CA VAL A 523 -64.55 -27.15 22.58
C VAL A 523 -63.72 -25.97 23.08
N ALA A 524 -64.38 -24.87 23.43
CA ALA A 524 -63.80 -23.67 24.06
C ALA A 524 -64.27 -23.59 25.53
N SER A 525 -63.63 -24.37 26.41
CA SER A 525 -64.05 -24.54 27.81
C SER A 525 -63.27 -23.67 28.81
N GLY A 526 -62.12 -23.12 28.44
CA GLY A 526 -61.42 -22.13 29.25
C GLY A 526 -62.04 -20.73 29.12
N ASP A 527 -61.90 -19.87 30.12
CA ASP A 527 -62.38 -18.49 30.03
C ASP A 527 -61.59 -17.71 28.96
N ASN A 528 -62.27 -16.92 28.13
CA ASN A 528 -61.74 -16.22 26.96
C ASN A 528 -61.02 -17.13 25.94
N SER A 529 -61.38 -18.42 25.89
CA SER A 529 -60.74 -19.37 24.98
C SER A 529 -61.33 -19.31 23.57
N SER A 530 -60.54 -19.72 22.57
CA SER A 530 -60.99 -19.80 21.17
C SER A 530 -60.58 -21.13 20.55
N ALA A 531 -61.56 -21.96 20.23
CA ALA A 531 -61.41 -23.24 19.53
C ALA A 531 -61.98 -23.13 18.11
N ILE A 532 -61.11 -23.09 17.11
CA ILE A 532 -61.49 -22.90 15.70
C ILE A 532 -60.96 -24.07 14.87
N GLY A 533 -61.87 -24.91 14.38
CA GLY A 533 -61.60 -26.13 13.61
C GLY A 533 -62.35 -27.34 14.18
N GLN A 534 -62.70 -28.29 13.32
CA GLN A 534 -63.39 -29.53 13.73
C GLN A 534 -62.60 -30.23 14.84
N GLY A 535 -63.25 -30.53 15.97
CA GLY A 535 -62.63 -31.18 17.12
C GLY A 535 -61.48 -30.43 17.78
N SER A 536 -61.31 -29.12 17.53
CA SER A 536 -60.32 -28.29 18.25
C SER A 536 -60.72 -28.12 19.72
N VAL A 537 -59.75 -28.05 20.64
CA VAL A 537 -59.99 -27.98 22.09
C VAL A 537 -59.12 -26.89 22.71
N ALA A 538 -59.75 -25.78 23.12
CA ALA A 538 -59.16 -24.71 23.89
C ALA A 538 -59.70 -24.78 25.33
N SER A 539 -58.98 -25.47 26.22
CA SER A 539 -59.41 -25.77 27.59
C SER A 539 -58.67 -25.01 28.67
N GLY A 540 -57.53 -24.39 28.34
CA GLY A 540 -56.87 -23.44 29.24
C GLY A 540 -57.57 -22.07 29.20
N ASP A 541 -57.57 -21.34 30.31
CA ASP A 541 -58.00 -19.94 30.30
C ASP A 541 -57.11 -19.12 29.35
N ASN A 542 -57.70 -18.20 28.60
CA ASN A 542 -57.06 -17.39 27.56
C ASN A 542 -56.36 -18.21 26.47
N SER A 543 -56.73 -19.48 26.28
CA SER A 543 -56.10 -20.36 25.29
C SER A 543 -56.69 -20.20 23.88
N SER A 544 -55.89 -20.51 22.87
CA SER A 544 -56.32 -20.50 21.46
C SER A 544 -55.91 -21.77 20.75
N ALA A 545 -56.87 -22.57 20.32
CA ALA A 545 -56.68 -23.78 19.51
C ALA A 545 -57.24 -23.53 18.11
N ILE A 546 -56.37 -23.38 17.11
CA ILE A 546 -56.73 -23.03 15.73
C ILE A 546 -56.20 -24.12 14.78
N GLY A 547 -57.11 -24.93 14.24
CA GLY A 547 -56.81 -26.06 13.35
C GLY A 547 -57.58 -27.31 13.78
N GLN A 548 -57.92 -28.18 12.82
CA GLN A 548 -58.62 -29.44 13.09
C GLN A 548 -57.85 -30.27 14.13
N GLY A 549 -58.52 -30.69 15.21
CA GLY A 549 -57.92 -31.47 16.30
C GLY A 549 -56.78 -30.78 17.06
N SER A 550 -56.61 -29.46 16.95
CA SER A 550 -55.63 -28.72 17.76
C SER A 550 -56.07 -28.67 19.24
N VAL A 551 -55.11 -28.67 20.17
CA VAL A 551 -55.38 -28.73 21.62
C VAL A 551 -54.53 -27.69 22.36
N ALA A 552 -55.15 -26.65 22.89
CA ALA A 552 -54.54 -25.66 23.77
C ALA A 552 -55.09 -25.84 25.19
N SER A 553 -54.35 -26.55 26.05
CA SER A 553 -54.80 -26.96 27.39
C SER A 553 -54.06 -26.27 28.54
N GLY A 554 -52.91 -25.64 28.28
CA GLY A 554 -52.28 -24.75 29.26
C GLY A 554 -52.99 -23.39 29.33
N SER A 555 -53.00 -22.74 30.49
CA SER A 555 -53.45 -21.34 30.59
C SER A 555 -52.56 -20.46 29.70
N ASN A 556 -53.15 -19.48 29.00
CA ASN A 556 -52.47 -18.59 28.05
C ASN A 556 -51.75 -19.32 26.89
N SER A 557 -52.13 -20.57 26.60
CA SER A 557 -51.47 -21.36 25.55
C SER A 557 -52.04 -21.10 24.16
N SER A 558 -51.23 -21.29 23.12
CA SER A 558 -51.65 -21.16 21.72
C SER A 558 -51.22 -22.37 20.91
N ALA A 559 -52.17 -23.13 20.37
CA ALA A 559 -51.96 -24.25 19.47
C ALA A 559 -52.50 -23.88 18.08
N ILE A 560 -51.61 -23.65 17.11
CA ILE A 560 -51.95 -23.18 15.76
C ILE A 560 -51.42 -24.18 14.74
N GLY A 561 -52.32 -24.93 14.09
CA GLY A 561 -52.05 -25.98 13.12
C GLY A 561 -52.82 -27.26 13.42
N GLN A 562 -53.14 -28.04 12.39
CA GLN A 562 -53.86 -29.32 12.53
C GLN A 562 -53.10 -30.25 13.52
N GLY A 563 -53.80 -30.77 14.53
CA GLY A 563 -53.21 -31.64 15.55
C GLY A 563 -52.09 -31.02 16.41
N SER A 564 -51.91 -29.69 16.41
CA SER A 564 -50.94 -29.03 17.31
C SER A 564 -51.40 -29.10 18.77
N VAL A 565 -50.46 -29.22 19.72
CA VAL A 565 -50.74 -29.39 21.15
C VAL A 565 -49.90 -28.42 21.99
N ALA A 566 -50.53 -27.45 22.64
CA ALA A 566 -49.92 -26.54 23.59
C ALA A 566 -50.47 -26.84 25.00
N SER A 567 -49.72 -27.63 25.79
CA SER A 567 -50.17 -28.14 27.10
C SER A 567 -49.44 -27.52 28.29
N GLY A 568 -48.28 -26.89 28.08
CA GLY A 568 -47.65 -26.07 29.11
C GLY A 568 -48.36 -24.73 29.29
N ASN A 569 -48.35 -24.16 30.50
CA ASN A 569 -48.84 -22.81 30.71
C ASN A 569 -47.98 -21.81 29.93
N ASN A 570 -48.58 -20.78 29.32
CA ASN A 570 -47.91 -19.78 28.48
C ASN A 570 -47.18 -20.38 27.25
N SER A 571 -47.51 -21.62 26.86
CA SER A 571 -46.82 -22.29 25.76
C SER A 571 -47.40 -21.91 24.39
N SER A 572 -46.60 -22.05 23.34
CA SER A 572 -47.03 -21.82 21.95
C SER A 572 -46.56 -22.95 21.04
N ALA A 573 -47.49 -23.69 20.46
CA ALA A 573 -47.24 -24.72 19.44
C ALA A 573 -47.72 -24.19 18.09
N VAL A 574 -46.80 -23.90 17.18
CA VAL A 574 -47.11 -23.29 15.87
C VAL A 574 -46.59 -24.20 14.76
N GLY A 575 -47.51 -24.91 14.09
CA GLY A 575 -47.23 -25.88 13.02
C GLY A 575 -48.03 -27.17 13.20
N GLN A 576 -48.34 -27.86 12.09
CA GLN A 576 -49.08 -29.12 12.11
C GLN A 576 -48.36 -30.15 13.00
N GLY A 577 -49.09 -30.77 13.94
CA GLY A 577 -48.52 -31.75 14.88
C GLY A 577 -47.41 -31.24 15.80
N SER A 578 -47.20 -29.93 15.93
CA SER A 578 -46.24 -29.37 16.90
C SER A 578 -46.73 -29.56 18.34
N VAL A 579 -45.82 -29.81 19.28
CA VAL A 579 -46.14 -30.08 20.69
C VAL A 579 -45.29 -29.21 21.60
N ALA A 580 -45.92 -28.28 22.33
CA ALA A 580 -45.29 -27.48 23.38
C ALA A 580 -45.83 -27.92 24.75
N SER A 581 -45.10 -28.80 25.46
CA SER A 581 -45.48 -29.34 26.76
C SER A 581 -44.73 -28.72 27.94
N GLY A 582 -43.63 -28.00 27.70
CA GLY A 582 -42.97 -27.18 28.72
C GLY A 582 -43.74 -25.88 29.01
N ASN A 583 -43.71 -25.41 30.24
CA ASN A 583 -44.23 -24.10 30.60
C ASN A 583 -43.41 -22.98 29.95
N ASN A 584 -44.06 -21.97 29.40
CA ASN A 584 -43.43 -20.86 28.68
C ASN A 584 -42.55 -21.32 27.51
N ALA A 585 -42.87 -22.48 26.92
CA ALA A 585 -42.12 -23.07 25.81
C ALA A 585 -42.77 -22.76 24.45
N VAL A 586 -41.95 -22.71 23.40
CA VAL A 586 -42.40 -22.48 22.02
C VAL A 586 -41.95 -23.62 21.13
N ALA A 587 -42.87 -24.41 20.60
CA ALA A 587 -42.60 -25.37 19.53
C ALA A 587 -42.92 -24.71 18.18
N LEU A 588 -41.90 -24.43 17.38
CA LEU A 588 -42.01 -23.68 16.13
C LEU A 588 -41.71 -24.58 14.93
N GLY A 589 -42.70 -24.76 14.06
CA GLY A 589 -42.65 -25.61 12.87
C GLY A 589 -43.36 -26.96 13.02
N THR A 590 -43.76 -27.56 11.90
CA THR A 590 -44.47 -28.85 11.83
C THR A 590 -43.73 -29.96 12.59
N GLY A 591 -44.39 -30.65 13.51
CA GLY A 591 -43.81 -31.75 14.29
C GLY A 591 -42.68 -31.36 15.26
N SER A 592 -42.47 -30.06 15.52
CA SER A 592 -41.53 -29.60 16.55
C SER A 592 -42.03 -29.97 17.93
N VAL A 593 -41.13 -30.32 18.85
CA VAL A 593 -41.43 -30.68 20.24
C VAL A 593 -40.63 -29.79 21.18
N ALA A 594 -41.32 -29.03 22.03
CA ALA A 594 -40.76 -28.20 23.09
C ALA A 594 -41.24 -28.73 24.45
N ASP A 595 -40.48 -29.65 25.02
CA ASP A 595 -40.79 -30.37 26.27
C ASP A 595 -40.05 -29.84 27.51
N ARG A 596 -39.24 -28.79 27.33
CA ARG A 596 -38.53 -28.10 28.41
C ARG A 596 -39.16 -26.74 28.68
N ASP A 597 -39.32 -26.40 29.95
CA ASP A 597 -39.76 -25.08 30.37
C ASP A 597 -38.81 -23.98 29.88
N ASN A 598 -39.35 -22.82 29.49
CA ASN A 598 -38.60 -21.65 29.00
C ASN A 598 -37.70 -21.92 27.78
N ALA A 599 -38.12 -22.80 26.87
CA ALA A 599 -37.34 -23.14 25.68
C ALA A 599 -38.11 -22.87 24.39
N VAL A 600 -37.39 -22.38 23.37
CA VAL A 600 -37.85 -22.42 21.98
C VAL A 600 -37.25 -23.66 21.32
N SER A 601 -38.08 -24.53 20.78
CA SER A 601 -37.67 -25.68 19.97
C SER A 601 -38.15 -25.50 18.54
N VAL A 602 -37.23 -25.62 17.59
CA VAL A 602 -37.51 -25.53 16.14
C VAL A 602 -37.57 -26.91 15.48
N GLY A 603 -37.51 -28.00 16.24
CA GLY A 603 -37.49 -29.37 15.74
C GLY A 603 -37.88 -30.37 16.80
N SER A 604 -37.56 -31.63 16.58
CA SER A 604 -37.70 -32.72 17.55
C SER A 604 -36.45 -33.60 17.51
N ALA A 605 -36.27 -34.46 18.51
CA ALA A 605 -35.11 -35.34 18.57
C ALA A 605 -35.01 -36.19 17.28
N GLY A 606 -33.88 -36.09 16.58
CA GLY A 606 -33.65 -36.76 15.29
C GLY A 606 -34.27 -36.07 14.08
N ASN A 607 -34.97 -34.95 14.26
CA ASN A 607 -35.50 -34.08 13.21
C ASN A 607 -35.14 -32.61 13.51
N GLU A 608 -33.87 -32.35 13.81
CA GLU A 608 -33.34 -31.02 14.08
C GLU A 608 -33.40 -30.15 12.81
N ARG A 609 -33.73 -28.86 12.98
CA ARG A 609 -33.74 -27.88 11.89
C ARG A 609 -32.56 -26.94 11.98
N GLN A 610 -32.03 -26.56 10.82
CA GLN A 610 -31.07 -25.47 10.73
C GLN A 610 -31.77 -24.14 11.02
N ILE A 611 -31.13 -23.31 11.85
CA ILE A 611 -31.52 -21.91 12.04
C ILE A 611 -30.58 -21.07 11.19
N THR A 612 -31.07 -20.59 10.04
CA THR A 612 -30.28 -19.80 9.08
C THR A 612 -30.53 -18.31 9.25
N ASN A 613 -29.64 -17.47 8.70
CA ASN A 613 -29.70 -15.99 8.80
C ASN A 613 -29.52 -15.46 10.24
N VAL A 614 -28.71 -16.14 11.05
CA VAL A 614 -28.35 -15.70 12.40
C VAL A 614 -27.19 -14.70 12.31
N ALA A 615 -27.46 -13.44 12.63
CA ALA A 615 -26.44 -12.39 12.75
C ALA A 615 -25.42 -12.73 13.86
N ALA A 616 -24.27 -12.06 13.85
CA ALA A 616 -23.26 -12.26 14.89
C ALA A 616 -23.81 -11.82 16.26
N GLY A 617 -23.76 -12.70 17.26
CA GLY A 617 -24.16 -12.39 18.62
C GLY A 617 -23.25 -11.32 19.23
N THR A 618 -23.85 -10.36 19.93
CA THR A 618 -23.17 -9.22 20.56
C THR A 618 -23.35 -9.18 22.08
N ALA A 619 -24.41 -9.79 22.60
CA ALA A 619 -24.64 -9.99 24.02
C ALA A 619 -24.27 -11.42 24.46
N PRO A 620 -23.99 -11.65 25.77
CA PRO A 620 -23.62 -12.98 26.28
C PRO A 620 -24.67 -14.09 26.08
N THR A 621 -25.93 -13.74 25.81
CA THR A 621 -27.05 -14.67 25.63
C THR A 621 -27.52 -14.79 24.17
N ASP A 622 -26.81 -14.16 23.23
CA ASP A 622 -27.13 -14.26 21.81
C ASP A 622 -26.69 -15.63 21.25
N ALA A 623 -27.37 -16.09 20.20
CA ALA A 623 -26.94 -17.26 19.46
C ALA A 623 -25.62 -16.97 18.71
N VAL A 624 -24.62 -17.83 18.88
CA VAL A 624 -23.34 -17.74 18.14
C VAL A 624 -23.52 -18.34 16.76
N ASN A 625 -23.23 -17.58 15.71
CA ASN A 625 -23.28 -18.10 14.35
C ASN A 625 -22.00 -18.88 13.96
N LEU A 626 -22.06 -19.66 12.87
CA LEU A 626 -20.95 -20.51 12.44
C LEU A 626 -19.65 -19.73 12.17
N GLN A 627 -19.75 -18.49 11.68
CA GLN A 627 -18.59 -17.64 11.42
C GLN A 627 -17.89 -17.24 12.72
N GLN A 628 -18.62 -16.81 13.74
CA GLN A 628 -18.06 -16.49 15.05
C GLN A 628 -17.36 -17.71 15.67
N MET A 629 -17.96 -18.89 15.56
CA MET A 629 -17.35 -20.14 16.02
C MET A 629 -16.07 -20.45 15.25
N ASN A 630 -16.10 -20.40 13.91
CA ASN A 630 -14.91 -20.66 13.08
C ASN A 630 -13.78 -19.68 13.36
N ASN A 631 -14.09 -18.40 13.60
CA ASN A 631 -13.10 -17.40 13.99
C ASN A 631 -12.49 -17.70 15.35
N ALA A 632 -13.32 -18.03 16.35
CA ALA A 632 -12.85 -18.40 17.69
C ALA A 632 -11.99 -19.67 17.66
N VAL A 633 -12.42 -20.71 16.93
CA VAL A 633 -11.68 -21.96 16.77
C VAL A 633 -10.38 -21.75 15.99
N SER A 634 -10.40 -20.92 14.94
CA SER A 634 -9.19 -20.60 14.18
C SER A 634 -8.20 -19.81 15.01
N SER A 635 -8.67 -18.84 15.81
CA SER A 635 -7.82 -18.11 16.75
C SER A 635 -7.22 -19.06 17.78
N ALA A 636 -8.03 -19.90 18.43
CA ALA A 636 -7.54 -20.86 19.42
C ALA A 636 -6.54 -21.87 18.82
N ARG A 637 -6.75 -22.31 17.57
CA ARG A 637 -5.82 -23.17 16.84
C ARG A 637 -4.51 -22.43 16.54
N GLN A 638 -4.56 -21.16 16.15
CA GLN A 638 -3.38 -20.33 15.93
C GLN A 638 -2.61 -20.07 17.22
N ASP A 639 -3.30 -19.78 18.32
CA ASP A 639 -2.70 -19.63 19.66
C ASP A 639 -1.97 -20.92 20.07
N ALA A 640 -2.61 -22.09 19.90
CA ALA A 640 -1.98 -23.38 20.16
C ALA A 640 -0.78 -23.67 19.23
N MET A 641 -0.88 -23.37 17.94
CA MET A 641 0.23 -23.53 16.98
C MET A 641 1.39 -22.61 17.29
N GLY A 642 1.13 -21.36 17.66
CA GLY A 642 2.12 -20.40 18.13
C GLY A 642 2.82 -20.90 19.39
N GLY A 643 2.08 -21.43 20.36
CA GLY A 643 2.64 -22.06 21.55
C GLY A 643 3.54 -23.27 21.23
N VAL A 644 3.15 -24.14 20.31
CA VAL A 644 3.98 -25.27 19.85
C VAL A 644 5.24 -24.77 19.14
N ALA A 645 5.13 -23.76 18.27
CA ALA A 645 6.27 -23.14 17.62
C ALA A 645 7.24 -22.54 18.66
N ALA A 646 6.75 -21.88 19.70
CA ALA A 646 7.59 -21.34 20.77
C ALA A 646 8.28 -22.46 21.59
N ALA A 647 7.58 -23.57 21.85
CA ALA A 647 8.15 -24.74 22.53
C ALA A 647 9.24 -25.44 21.69
N MET A 648 9.05 -25.56 20.37
CA MET A 648 10.06 -26.10 19.46
C MET A 648 11.32 -25.22 19.41
N ALA A 649 11.16 -23.90 19.51
CA ALA A 649 12.29 -22.96 19.53
C ALA A 649 13.17 -23.20 20.75
N VAL A 650 12.57 -23.48 21.92
CA VAL A 650 13.30 -23.88 23.12
C VAL A 650 14.01 -25.22 22.95
N ALA A 651 13.32 -26.21 22.36
CA ALA A 651 13.87 -27.54 22.14
C ALA A 651 15.10 -27.50 21.22
N GLY A 652 15.09 -26.61 20.22
CA GLY A 652 16.21 -26.39 19.30
C GLY A 652 17.40 -25.63 19.89
N LEU A 653 17.30 -25.04 21.09
CA LEU A 653 18.41 -24.30 21.71
C LEU A 653 19.57 -25.26 22.07
N PRO A 654 20.77 -25.08 21.51
CA PRO A 654 21.94 -25.89 21.85
C PRO A 654 22.30 -25.77 23.33
N GLN A 655 22.84 -26.86 23.88
CA GLN A 655 23.30 -26.93 25.27
C GLN A 655 24.82 -26.80 25.37
N SER A 656 25.30 -26.18 26.46
CA SER A 656 26.73 -26.13 26.76
C SER A 656 27.31 -27.54 26.92
N THR A 657 28.42 -27.82 26.22
CA THR A 657 29.20 -29.07 26.34
C THR A 657 30.52 -28.87 27.08
N GLN A 658 30.79 -27.67 27.60
CA GLN A 658 32.03 -27.33 28.32
C GLN A 658 31.79 -27.10 29.82
N PRO A 659 32.42 -27.89 30.71
CA PRO A 659 32.31 -27.71 32.16
C PRO A 659 32.74 -26.31 32.62
N GLY A 660 31.95 -25.70 33.51
CA GLY A 660 32.27 -24.45 34.18
C GLY A 660 32.01 -23.17 33.38
N ARG A 661 31.39 -23.25 32.20
CA ARG A 661 31.04 -22.09 31.36
C ARG A 661 29.52 -21.96 31.15
N THR A 662 29.05 -20.71 31.19
CA THR A 662 27.69 -20.35 30.79
C THR A 662 27.64 -20.16 29.27
N PHE A 663 26.66 -20.77 28.63
CA PHE A 663 26.43 -20.71 27.19
C PHE A 663 25.07 -20.07 26.92
N MET A 664 25.05 -19.03 26.09
CA MET A 664 23.83 -18.38 25.65
C MET A 664 23.51 -18.82 24.22
N ALA A 665 22.24 -19.15 23.99
CA ALA A 665 21.74 -19.58 22.70
C ALA A 665 20.45 -18.89 22.34
N MET A 666 20.21 -18.77 21.04
CA MET A 666 18.95 -18.30 20.47
C MET A 666 18.45 -19.37 19.49
N GLY A 667 17.14 -19.59 19.48
CA GLY A 667 16.48 -20.58 18.66
C GLY A 667 15.24 -19.97 18.03
N ALA A 668 14.93 -20.37 16.80
CA ALA A 668 13.71 -19.99 16.11
C ALA A 668 13.10 -21.24 15.46
N SER A 669 11.78 -21.27 15.35
CA SER A 669 11.06 -22.35 14.68
C SER A 669 9.75 -21.88 14.09
N THR A 670 9.21 -22.70 13.20
CA THR A 670 7.89 -22.51 12.60
C THR A 670 7.09 -23.81 12.69
N TYR A 671 5.80 -23.71 12.98
CA TYR A 671 4.87 -24.83 13.03
C TYR A 671 3.47 -24.38 12.60
N GLY A 672 2.90 -25.04 11.59
CA GLY A 672 1.53 -24.75 11.14
C GLY A 672 1.30 -23.33 10.58
N GLY A 673 2.35 -22.62 10.17
CA GLY A 673 2.27 -21.23 9.68
C GLY A 673 2.55 -20.16 10.75
N GLU A 674 2.68 -20.55 12.02
CA GLU A 674 3.05 -19.69 13.13
C GLU A 674 4.57 -19.76 13.41
N TYR A 675 5.11 -18.78 14.13
CA TYR A 675 6.53 -18.66 14.44
C TYR A 675 6.77 -18.60 15.95
N GLY A 676 7.88 -19.17 16.39
CA GLY A 676 8.33 -19.11 17.78
C GLY A 676 9.80 -18.75 17.86
N THR A 677 10.16 -17.93 18.84
CA THR A 677 11.56 -17.60 19.15
C THR A 677 11.85 -17.88 20.61
N ALA A 678 13.07 -18.31 20.90
CA ALA A 678 13.52 -18.62 22.25
C ALA A 678 14.94 -18.13 22.48
N MET A 679 15.20 -17.70 23.71
CA MET A 679 16.53 -17.36 24.20
C MET A 679 16.78 -18.17 25.46
N GLY A 680 17.92 -18.84 25.54
CA GLY A 680 18.25 -19.65 26.70
C GLY A 680 19.70 -19.52 27.13
N LEU A 681 19.88 -19.73 28.43
CA LEU A 681 21.17 -19.86 29.10
C LEU A 681 21.30 -21.32 29.54
N SER A 682 22.45 -21.93 29.29
CA SER A 682 22.80 -23.25 29.82
C SER A 682 24.15 -23.22 30.52
N TYR A 683 24.29 -23.98 31.60
CA TYR A 683 25.49 -24.06 32.41
C TYR A 683 25.74 -25.51 32.79
N MET A 684 26.96 -26.00 32.55
CA MET A 684 27.42 -27.31 33.02
C MET A 684 28.34 -27.12 34.23
N THR A 685 28.11 -27.87 35.30
CA THR A 685 28.95 -27.85 36.50
C THR A 685 30.39 -28.23 36.17
N ARG A 686 31.34 -27.75 36.97
CA ARG A 686 32.78 -27.93 36.70
C ARG A 686 33.24 -29.39 36.70
N ASP A 687 32.53 -30.26 37.40
CA ASP A 687 32.74 -31.70 37.43
C ASP A 687 32.10 -32.44 36.23
N GLY A 688 31.41 -31.72 35.34
CA GLY A 688 30.75 -32.26 34.15
C GLY A 688 29.48 -33.07 34.44
N LYS A 689 29.05 -33.16 35.69
CA LYS A 689 27.96 -34.06 36.11
C LYS A 689 26.58 -33.47 35.96
N TRP A 690 26.40 -32.16 36.06
CA TRP A 690 25.08 -31.53 35.96
C TRP A 690 25.07 -30.45 34.88
N THR A 691 24.04 -30.45 34.04
CA THR A 691 23.75 -29.36 33.11
C THR A 691 22.41 -28.75 33.48
N VAL A 692 22.36 -27.43 33.68
CA VAL A 692 21.13 -26.68 33.94
C VAL A 692 20.89 -25.74 32.76
N LYS A 693 19.65 -25.67 32.28
CA LYS A 693 19.21 -24.79 31.19
C LYS A 693 17.98 -24.01 31.64
N ALA A 694 17.99 -22.70 31.42
CA ALA A 694 16.83 -21.82 31.58
C ALA A 694 16.58 -21.10 30.25
N ALA A 695 15.33 -21.03 29.81
CA ALA A 695 14.96 -20.37 28.57
C ALA A 695 13.64 -19.63 28.69
N VAL A 696 13.54 -18.55 27.93
CA VAL A 696 12.29 -17.81 27.67
C VAL A 696 11.97 -17.92 26.19
N ASN A 697 10.69 -17.97 25.85
CA ASN A 697 10.21 -18.04 24.48
C ASN A 697 9.00 -17.13 24.26
N THR A 698 8.75 -16.77 23.02
CA THR A 698 7.58 -16.04 22.59
C THR A 698 7.04 -16.61 21.28
N SER A 699 5.73 -16.53 21.08
CA SER A 699 5.06 -16.91 19.83
C SER A 699 4.67 -15.71 18.98
N SER A 700 4.34 -15.94 17.70
CA SER A 700 3.73 -14.95 16.78
C SER A 700 2.36 -14.42 17.23
N ARG A 701 1.78 -15.02 18.28
CA ARG A 701 0.51 -14.62 18.90
C ARG A 701 0.70 -13.73 20.14
N GLY A 702 1.96 -13.43 20.50
CA GLY A 702 2.31 -12.54 21.62
C GLY A 702 2.32 -13.21 22.98
N GLU A 703 2.21 -14.55 23.04
CA GLU A 703 2.30 -15.31 24.28
C GLU A 703 3.77 -15.56 24.67
N VAL A 704 4.10 -15.42 25.95
CA VAL A 704 5.46 -15.58 26.49
C VAL A 704 5.49 -16.77 27.46
N GLY A 705 6.44 -17.69 27.23
CA GLY A 705 6.67 -18.87 28.06
C GLY A 705 8.07 -18.89 28.68
N GLY A 706 8.21 -19.55 29.82
CA GLY A 706 9.50 -19.76 30.50
C GLY A 706 9.67 -21.22 30.90
N VAL A 707 10.89 -21.74 30.84
CA VAL A 707 11.20 -23.13 31.16
C VAL A 707 12.59 -23.27 31.74
N ILE A 708 12.73 -24.17 32.71
CA ILE A 708 13.99 -24.56 33.33
C ILE A 708 14.10 -26.09 33.32
N GLY A 709 15.27 -26.62 32.98
CA GLY A 709 15.53 -28.06 32.91
C GLY A 709 16.94 -28.40 33.36
N GLY A 710 17.11 -29.60 33.93
CA GLY A 710 18.39 -30.09 34.41
C GLY A 710 18.65 -31.53 33.95
N GLY A 711 19.87 -31.84 33.56
CA GLY A 711 20.32 -33.19 33.20
C GLY A 711 21.52 -33.60 34.03
N PHE A 712 21.62 -34.90 34.35
CA PHE A 712 22.73 -35.49 35.10
C PHE A 712 23.48 -36.51 34.24
N TYR A 713 24.81 -36.42 34.26
CA TYR A 713 25.74 -37.35 33.61
C TYR A 713 26.32 -38.29 34.67
N TRP A 714 26.06 -39.60 34.53
CA TRP A 714 26.50 -40.64 35.47
C TRP A 714 27.79 -41.34 35.03
#